data_AF-A0A6I1FRF6-F1
#
_entry.id   AF-A0A6I1FRF6-F1
#
_cell.length_a   1.000
_cell.length_b   1.000
_cell.length_c   1.000
_cell.angle_alpha   90.00
_cell.angle_beta   90.00
_cell.angle_gamma   90.00
#
_symmetry.space_group_name_H-M   'P 1'
#
loop_
_entity.id
_entity.type
_entity.pdbx_description
1 polymer ?
#
loop_
_entity_poly.entity_id
_entity_poly.type
_entity_poly.pdbx_seq_one_letter_code
_entity_poly.pdbx_strand_id
1 'polypeptide(L)'
;MKYIWGRGGKALIKTHNVLTGVLQSTLLSIYDELIITDTHGGVIGNFGNLEKLWRDTPDLIGMNLFEIEKKVFYDGSSLEDLLNGDKRSVIQTAWNNQRILITYYPNHKLDDKEYYTWGLKVLSRSDNILMENTMEDEIDFSKALTKDISRLFIVKGQKMMDVLSTVEMAAKVPSSVLLLGESGVGKEVIARAIHDLGTRKSKPFIAVNCGAIPENLLESELFGYEEGAFSGAKKDGAPGKFELANGGIIFLDEIGEMPLNLQVKLLRVLQEREVTRLGSSATVKLDIQIIAATNKDIKSLVNKGKFREDLYYRLNVIPINIPSLRERIEELPYLINFFLHKYNNMYDRNIQINQDAIDLMSIYEWPGNIRQLENTIERIVVTSRDTIVDASVVQEIVPFEQEVIKSPPVFNHLMPLQEAIDLVEEQLITMAMEKYKSIKLASKVLNVSQPTMSRKYKKILTKLSEQNILPSAKRNILESQLNSRLRSVVIATAAIIQPEEVSELKREPTLSNPTFQKMQNQLTMIRKQEGGIKWAFIFDILEDKKFRTLAADKDFAMEPGELYEGSPEFAKVAANAVKGRVEVTPIYKDIYGEWKTSLAPVIDDTGKVIALIGYDYSKEYIESELSKMGRVLKINI
;
A
#
# COMPACT_ATOMS: atom_id res chain seq x y z
N MET A 1 -21.89 37.94 35.69
CA MET A 1 -21.39 36.62 36.15
C MET A 1 -20.60 36.03 34.98
N LYS A 2 -19.27 35.98 35.08
CA LYS A 2 -18.51 34.79 35.55
C LYS A 2 -18.73 33.60 34.59
N TYR A 3 -17.73 33.20 33.81
CA TYR A 3 -16.73 32.16 34.18
C TYR A 3 -17.47 30.81 34.39
N ILE A 4 -17.15 29.70 33.70
CA ILE A 4 -15.94 28.88 33.96
C ILE A 4 -15.75 27.79 32.88
N TRP A 5 -14.61 27.86 32.17
CA TRP A 5 -13.66 26.82 31.71
C TRP A 5 -13.95 25.93 30.47
N GLY A 6 -12.96 25.57 29.63
CA GLY A 6 -11.51 25.62 29.86
C GLY A 6 -10.57 25.47 28.65
N ARG A 7 -9.30 25.76 28.93
CA ARG A 7 -8.11 25.97 28.07
C ARG A 7 -7.54 24.71 27.36
N GLY A 8 -8.33 23.65 27.15
CA GLY A 8 -7.86 22.41 26.51
C GLY A 8 -7.90 22.42 24.98
N GLY A 9 -8.87 23.13 24.37
CA GLY A 9 -9.18 22.96 22.93
C GLY A 9 -8.20 23.56 21.93
N LYS A 10 -7.43 24.60 22.28
CA LYS A 10 -6.56 25.30 21.31
C LYS A 10 -5.21 24.64 21.05
N ALA A 11 -4.77 23.71 21.90
CA ALA A 11 -3.58 22.89 21.66
C ALA A 11 -3.88 21.70 20.74
N LEU A 12 -5.13 21.23 20.69
CA LEU A 12 -5.59 20.09 19.89
C LEU A 12 -5.73 20.42 18.38
N ILE A 13 -6.06 21.67 18.03
CA ILE A 13 -6.30 22.08 16.63
C ILE A 13 -5.00 22.17 15.80
N LYS A 14 -3.84 22.41 16.44
CA LYS A 14 -2.56 22.56 15.71
C LYS A 14 -1.75 21.29 15.53
N THR A 15 -2.04 20.26 16.32
CA THR A 15 -1.58 18.90 16.05
C THR A 15 -2.32 18.30 14.86
N HIS A 16 -3.54 18.77 14.55
CA HIS A 16 -4.37 18.27 13.46
C HIS A 16 -3.70 18.45 12.08
N ASN A 17 -3.30 19.65 11.65
CA ASN A 17 -2.85 19.87 10.25
C ASN A 17 -1.54 19.16 9.82
N VAL A 18 -0.59 18.92 10.75
CA VAL A 18 0.61 18.13 10.46
C VAL A 18 0.26 16.64 10.35
N LEU A 19 -0.63 16.15 11.23
CA LEU A 19 -1.23 14.82 11.11
C LEU A 19 -2.09 14.70 9.86
N THR A 20 -2.82 15.73 9.44
CA THR A 20 -3.63 15.74 8.21
C THR A 20 -2.75 15.64 6.98
N GLY A 21 -1.60 16.32 6.93
CA GLY A 21 -0.65 16.19 5.80
C GLY A 21 0.05 14.83 5.74
N VAL A 22 0.41 14.26 6.90
CA VAL A 22 0.97 12.89 6.98
C VAL A 22 -0.11 11.87 6.63
N LEU A 23 -1.32 11.97 7.20
CA LEU A 23 -2.48 11.14 6.85
C LEU A 23 -2.87 11.28 5.39
N GLN A 24 -2.82 12.49 4.80
CA GLN A 24 -3.04 12.71 3.38
C GLN A 24 -1.97 12.00 2.55
N SER A 25 -0.69 12.07 2.91
CA SER A 25 0.37 11.36 2.19
C SER A 25 0.28 9.83 2.33
N THR A 26 -0.15 9.33 3.50
CA THR A 26 -0.37 7.91 3.75
C THR A 26 -1.64 7.43 3.03
N LEU A 27 -2.73 8.19 3.05
CA LEU A 27 -3.96 7.87 2.35
C LEU A 27 -3.81 7.96 0.83
N LEU A 28 -3.03 8.91 0.30
CA LEU A 28 -2.69 8.99 -1.13
C LEU A 28 -1.72 7.90 -1.59
N SER A 29 -1.08 7.18 -0.66
CA SER A 29 -0.38 5.93 -1.00
C SER A 29 -1.34 4.76 -1.22
N ILE A 30 -2.58 4.88 -0.75
CA ILE A 30 -3.63 3.86 -0.80
C ILE A 30 -4.68 4.20 -1.87
N TYR A 31 -5.08 5.46 -1.97
CA TYR A 31 -6.10 6.01 -2.86
C TYR A 31 -5.49 6.95 -3.90
N ASP A 32 -6.02 6.92 -5.12
CA ASP A 32 -5.55 7.78 -6.21
C ASP A 32 -6.06 9.23 -6.06
N GLU A 33 -7.18 9.41 -5.37
CA GLU A 33 -7.76 10.71 -5.06
C GLU A 33 -8.54 10.71 -3.74
N LEU A 34 -8.56 11.84 -3.05
CA LEU A 34 -9.25 12.09 -1.79
C LEU A 34 -10.11 13.35 -1.94
N ILE A 35 -11.41 13.22 -1.74
CA ILE A 35 -12.36 14.32 -1.77
C ILE A 35 -12.84 14.59 -0.34
N ILE A 36 -12.93 15.86 0.04
CA ILE A 36 -13.49 16.29 1.32
C ILE A 36 -14.77 17.06 1.04
N THR A 37 -15.87 16.68 1.70
CA THR A 37 -17.16 17.37 1.58
C THR A 37 -17.69 17.85 2.92
N ASP A 38 -18.64 18.80 2.87
CA ASP A 38 -19.53 19.07 3.98
C ASP A 38 -20.62 17.98 4.11
N THR A 39 -21.49 18.13 5.12
CA THR A 39 -22.59 17.18 5.39
C THR A 39 -23.67 17.14 4.31
N HIS A 40 -23.68 18.11 3.38
CA HIS A 40 -24.63 18.19 2.27
C HIS A 40 -24.00 17.76 0.93
N GLY A 41 -22.74 17.32 0.94
CA GLY A 41 -22.01 16.84 -0.24
C GLY A 41 -21.25 17.93 -0.99
N GLY A 42 -21.21 19.18 -0.50
CA GLY A 42 -20.41 20.25 -1.10
C GLY A 42 -18.92 19.96 -0.98
N VAL A 43 -18.21 19.86 -2.10
CA VAL A 43 -16.78 19.56 -2.15
C VAL A 43 -15.97 20.78 -1.72
N ILE A 44 -15.11 20.60 -0.72
CA ILE A 44 -14.30 21.64 -0.09
C ILE A 44 -12.81 21.39 -0.28
N GLY A 45 -12.43 20.14 -0.57
CA GLY A 45 -11.06 19.76 -0.88
C GLY A 45 -11.03 18.59 -1.83
N ASN A 46 -10.07 18.60 -2.75
CA ASN A 46 -9.75 17.49 -3.62
C ASN A 46 -8.23 17.33 -3.68
N PHE A 47 -7.73 16.11 -3.46
CA PHE A 47 -6.30 15.80 -3.42
C PHE A 47 -6.05 14.51 -4.20
N GLY A 48 -5.27 14.58 -5.27
CA GLY A 48 -5.04 13.45 -6.16
C GLY A 48 -5.21 13.86 -7.62
N ASN A 49 -5.14 12.90 -8.54
CA ASN A 49 -5.33 13.19 -9.96
C ASN A 49 -6.01 12.03 -10.70
N LEU A 50 -7.35 12.06 -10.70
CA LEU A 50 -8.18 11.25 -11.61
C LEU A 50 -8.81 12.12 -12.69
N GLU A 51 -8.02 12.96 -13.37
CA GLU A 51 -8.49 13.87 -14.44
C GLU A 51 -9.39 13.19 -15.50
N LYS A 52 -9.16 11.90 -15.79
CA LYS A 52 -9.96 11.14 -16.77
C LYS A 52 -11.29 10.61 -16.24
N LEU A 53 -11.48 10.55 -14.92
CA LEU A 53 -12.71 10.10 -14.28
C LEU A 53 -13.78 11.18 -14.35
N TRP A 54 -13.40 12.44 -14.12
CA TRP A 54 -14.33 13.57 -13.98
C TRP A 54 -14.73 14.25 -15.29
N ARG A 55 -14.50 13.63 -16.46
CA ARG A 55 -14.74 14.23 -17.79
C ARG A 55 -14.04 15.59 -17.95
N ASP A 56 -14.71 16.57 -18.60
CA ASP A 56 -14.21 17.93 -18.84
C ASP A 56 -14.27 18.84 -17.59
N THR A 57 -14.52 18.29 -16.40
CA THR A 57 -14.58 19.02 -15.12
C THR A 57 -13.44 18.59 -14.19
N PRO A 58 -12.21 19.07 -14.42
CA PRO A 58 -11.04 18.70 -13.61
C PRO A 58 -11.02 19.39 -12.23
N ASP A 59 -11.83 20.43 -12.00
CA ASP A 59 -11.96 21.08 -10.70
C ASP A 59 -13.32 20.75 -10.07
N LEU A 60 -13.28 20.01 -8.95
CA LEU A 60 -14.45 19.55 -8.22
C LEU A 60 -14.83 20.51 -7.08
N ILE A 61 -13.97 21.46 -6.72
CA ILE A 61 -14.17 22.32 -5.55
C ILE A 61 -15.39 23.23 -5.76
N GLY A 62 -16.28 23.25 -4.77
CA GLY A 62 -17.54 24.01 -4.80
C GLY A 62 -18.70 23.31 -5.51
N MET A 63 -18.47 22.15 -6.12
CA MET A 63 -19.54 21.32 -6.69
C MET A 63 -20.14 20.38 -5.64
N ASN A 64 -21.33 19.84 -5.91
CA ASN A 64 -21.95 18.84 -5.03
C ASN A 64 -21.59 17.42 -5.50
N LEU A 65 -20.93 16.65 -4.63
CA LEU A 65 -20.45 15.30 -4.92
C LEU A 65 -21.58 14.35 -5.32
N PHE A 66 -22.75 14.44 -4.67
CA PHE A 66 -23.92 13.59 -4.97
C PHE A 66 -24.59 13.95 -6.31
N GLU A 67 -24.43 15.19 -6.78
CA GLU A 67 -24.87 15.59 -8.12
C GLU A 67 -23.87 15.18 -9.20
N ILE A 68 -22.57 15.26 -8.91
CA ILE A 68 -21.50 14.81 -9.80
C ILE A 68 -21.57 13.29 -9.97
N GLU A 69 -21.80 12.56 -8.88
CA GLU A 69 -21.94 11.11 -8.86
C GLU A 69 -22.94 10.64 -9.92
N LYS A 70 -24.15 11.20 -9.94
CA LYS A 70 -25.24 10.84 -10.88
C LYS A 70 -24.88 11.04 -12.36
N LYS A 71 -23.85 11.85 -12.66
CA LYS A 71 -23.36 12.11 -14.02
C LYS A 71 -22.17 11.22 -14.38
N VAL A 72 -21.39 10.82 -13.39
CA VAL A 72 -20.11 10.12 -13.53
C VAL A 72 -20.30 8.62 -13.42
N PHE A 73 -21.15 8.13 -12.51
CA PHE A 73 -21.39 6.73 -12.22
C PHE A 73 -22.80 6.30 -12.63
N TYR A 74 -22.97 5.05 -13.06
CA TYR A 74 -24.26 4.56 -13.60
C TYR A 74 -24.78 3.27 -12.91
N ASP A 75 -24.00 2.66 -12.05
CA ASP A 75 -24.25 1.40 -11.35
C ASP A 75 -23.69 1.47 -9.91
N GLY A 76 -24.59 1.40 -8.93
CA GLY A 76 -24.24 1.39 -7.50
C GLY A 76 -25.33 1.98 -6.60
N SER A 77 -25.21 1.72 -5.30
CA SER A 77 -25.94 2.46 -4.25
C SER A 77 -25.45 3.91 -4.21
N SER A 78 -26.33 4.84 -3.83
CA SER A 78 -25.99 6.26 -3.81
C SER A 78 -24.90 6.52 -2.77
N LEU A 79 -23.96 7.43 -3.04
CA LEU A 79 -23.03 7.87 -2.00
C LEU A 79 -23.76 8.47 -0.79
N GLU A 80 -25.00 8.95 -0.95
CA GLU A 80 -25.88 9.36 0.15
C GLU A 80 -26.21 8.19 1.10
N ASP A 81 -26.30 6.95 0.59
CA ASP A 81 -26.61 5.75 1.38
C ASP A 81 -25.44 5.36 2.33
N LEU A 82 -24.22 5.84 2.02
CA LEU A 82 -23.03 5.61 2.84
C LEU A 82 -22.96 6.50 4.08
N LEU A 83 -23.79 7.54 4.17
CA LEU A 83 -23.77 8.53 5.26
C LEU A 83 -24.27 7.98 6.62
N ASN A 84 -24.71 6.72 6.66
CA ASN A 84 -25.21 6.07 7.88
C ASN A 84 -24.15 5.19 8.56
N GLY A 85 -23.47 5.73 9.58
CA GLY A 85 -22.62 4.98 10.53
C GLY A 85 -21.11 5.10 10.31
N ASP A 86 -20.35 4.07 10.73
CA ASP A 86 -18.88 3.99 10.66
C ASP A 86 -18.34 3.93 9.23
N LYS A 87 -17.00 4.04 9.04
CA LYS A 87 -16.29 3.97 7.74
C LYS A 87 -16.89 2.89 6.81
N ARG A 88 -17.25 3.26 5.58
CA ARG A 88 -17.80 2.34 4.56
C ARG A 88 -17.11 2.52 3.22
N SER A 89 -17.14 1.49 2.39
CA SER A 89 -16.66 1.58 1.01
C SER A 89 -17.69 1.01 0.05
N VAL A 90 -17.87 1.66 -1.09
CA VAL A 90 -18.67 1.17 -2.22
C VAL A 90 -17.79 1.11 -3.45
N ILE A 91 -18.17 0.29 -4.43
CA ILE A 91 -17.62 0.38 -5.78
C ILE A 91 -18.71 0.84 -6.71
N GLN A 92 -18.37 1.82 -7.54
CA GLN A 92 -19.23 2.27 -8.62
C GLN A 92 -18.47 2.17 -9.95
N THR A 93 -19.17 1.89 -11.05
CA THR A 93 -18.56 1.96 -12.38
C THR A 93 -18.84 3.32 -13.00
N ALA A 94 -17.77 3.97 -13.45
CA ALA A 94 -17.84 5.25 -14.10
C ALA A 94 -18.20 5.13 -15.57
N TRP A 95 -18.65 6.23 -16.17
CA TRP A 95 -19.01 6.41 -17.58
C TRP A 95 -18.01 5.84 -18.60
N ASN A 96 -16.74 5.71 -18.23
CA ASN A 96 -15.65 5.19 -19.07
C ASN A 96 -15.33 3.70 -18.81
N ASN A 97 -16.23 2.99 -18.13
CA ASN A 97 -16.09 1.59 -17.68
C ASN A 97 -14.95 1.34 -16.69
N GLN A 98 -14.41 2.38 -16.04
CA GLN A 98 -13.51 2.22 -14.91
C GLN A 98 -14.33 1.96 -13.64
N ARG A 99 -13.96 0.92 -12.89
CA ARG A 99 -14.52 0.66 -11.57
C ARG A 99 -13.71 1.43 -10.53
N ILE A 100 -14.38 2.19 -9.68
CA ILE A 100 -13.76 3.05 -8.67
C ILE A 100 -14.19 2.55 -7.29
N LEU A 101 -13.22 2.21 -6.43
CA LEU A 101 -13.48 2.01 -5.01
C LEU A 101 -13.57 3.38 -4.34
N ILE A 102 -14.73 3.69 -3.76
CA ILE A 102 -15.03 4.93 -3.06
C ILE A 102 -15.20 4.60 -1.58
N THR A 103 -14.31 5.07 -0.74
CA THR A 103 -14.34 4.85 0.71
C THR A 103 -14.75 6.11 1.44
N TYR A 104 -15.91 6.06 2.08
CA TYR A 104 -16.40 7.06 3.01
C TYR A 104 -15.75 6.91 4.39
N TYR A 105 -15.18 8.00 4.88
CA TYR A 105 -14.69 8.15 6.24
C TYR A 105 -15.57 9.17 6.97
N PRO A 106 -16.36 8.74 7.97
CA PRO A 106 -17.28 9.63 8.67
C PRO A 106 -16.58 10.60 9.60
N ASN A 107 -17.25 11.75 9.76
CA ASN A 107 -17.19 12.64 10.92
C ASN A 107 -15.79 13.02 11.42
N HIS A 108 -15.08 13.74 10.57
CA HIS A 108 -14.02 14.62 11.05
C HIS A 108 -14.67 15.91 11.58
N LYS A 109 -14.77 16.04 12.90
CA LYS A 109 -15.22 17.29 13.54
C LYS A 109 -14.07 18.28 13.59
N LEU A 110 -14.23 19.38 12.87
CA LEU A 110 -13.33 20.53 12.93
C LEU A 110 -14.18 21.78 13.19
N ASP A 111 -13.91 22.47 14.30
CA ASP A 111 -14.63 23.68 14.72
C ASP A 111 -16.18 23.57 14.72
N ASP A 112 -16.71 22.53 15.37
CA ASP A 112 -18.15 22.21 15.48
C ASP A 112 -18.89 21.96 14.14
N LYS A 113 -18.14 21.83 13.04
CA LYS A 113 -18.65 21.40 11.73
C LYS A 113 -18.16 20.00 11.41
N GLU A 114 -19.05 19.20 10.83
CA GLU A 114 -18.77 17.84 10.41
C GLU A 114 -18.37 17.83 8.93
N TYR A 115 -17.28 17.12 8.64
CA TYR A 115 -16.77 16.92 7.30
C TYR A 115 -16.65 15.42 7.02
N TYR A 116 -16.81 15.08 5.74
CA TYR A 116 -16.68 13.72 5.23
C TYR A 116 -15.46 13.64 4.33
N THR A 117 -14.68 12.56 4.47
CA THR A 117 -13.56 12.27 3.57
C THR A 117 -13.92 11.07 2.71
N TRP A 118 -13.68 11.18 1.40
CA TRP A 118 -13.99 10.18 0.39
C TRP A 118 -12.70 9.79 -0.32
N GLY A 119 -12.25 8.55 -0.19
CA GLY A 119 -11.08 8.04 -0.90
C GLY A 119 -11.46 7.26 -2.14
N LEU A 120 -10.95 7.68 -3.29
CA LEU A 120 -11.21 7.12 -4.60
C LEU A 120 -9.96 6.40 -5.11
N LYS A 121 -10.14 5.15 -5.56
CA LYS A 121 -9.08 4.35 -6.19
C LYS A 121 -9.59 3.69 -7.46
N VAL A 122 -8.84 3.83 -8.55
CA VAL A 122 -9.10 3.15 -9.81
C VAL A 122 -8.67 1.70 -9.69
N LEU A 123 -9.60 0.79 -9.94
CA LEU A 123 -9.32 -0.64 -9.93
C LEU A 123 -8.78 -1.06 -11.30
N SER A 124 -7.65 -1.78 -11.32
CA SER A 124 -7.12 -2.36 -12.55
C SER A 124 -7.96 -3.58 -12.99
N ARG A 125 -7.78 -4.05 -14.24
CA ARG A 125 -8.52 -5.23 -14.76
C ARG A 125 -8.35 -6.50 -13.91
N SER A 126 -7.31 -6.57 -13.09
CA SER A 126 -7.02 -7.64 -12.12
C SER A 126 -7.78 -7.47 -10.80
N ASP A 127 -8.06 -6.22 -10.41
CA ASP A 127 -8.74 -5.82 -9.17
C ASP A 127 -10.28 -5.84 -9.32
N ASN A 128 -10.75 -5.86 -10.58
CA ASN A 128 -12.15 -5.77 -11.00
C ASN A 128 -13.10 -6.86 -10.49
N ILE A 129 -12.62 -7.89 -9.80
CA ILE A 129 -13.45 -9.03 -9.37
C ILE A 129 -13.68 -9.08 -7.85
N LEU A 130 -12.97 -8.25 -7.08
CA LEU A 130 -12.66 -8.59 -5.69
C LEU A 130 -13.50 -7.89 -4.62
N MET A 131 -14.30 -6.91 -5.00
CA MET A 131 -14.87 -5.98 -4.02
C MET A 131 -16.31 -5.59 -4.29
N GLU A 132 -16.93 -6.15 -5.33
CA GLU A 132 -18.38 -6.05 -5.57
C GLU A 132 -19.20 -6.85 -4.54
N ASN A 133 -18.55 -7.68 -3.72
CA ASN A 133 -19.18 -8.58 -2.76
C ASN A 133 -19.13 -8.11 -1.29
N THR A 134 -18.64 -6.89 -0.98
CA THR A 134 -18.36 -6.53 0.42
C THR A 134 -19.42 -5.70 1.13
N MET A 135 -20.37 -5.03 0.46
CA MET A 135 -21.38 -4.20 1.16
C MET A 135 -22.74 -4.14 0.43
N GLU A 136 -23.43 -5.27 0.33
CA GLU A 136 -24.90 -5.35 0.38
C GLU A 136 -25.23 -6.83 0.57
N ASP A 137 -25.39 -7.21 1.84
CA ASP A 137 -26.25 -8.29 2.35
C ASP A 137 -25.76 -8.71 3.75
N GLU A 138 -26.20 -7.95 4.77
CA GLU A 138 -26.73 -8.60 5.98
C GLU A 138 -28.11 -9.22 5.66
N ILE A 139 -28.22 -9.92 4.53
CA ILE A 139 -29.28 -10.90 4.36
C ILE A 139 -28.87 -12.10 5.20
N ASP A 140 -29.85 -12.56 5.95
CA ASP A 140 -30.02 -13.73 6.81
C ASP A 140 -29.43 -15.07 6.28
N PHE A 141 -28.16 -15.10 5.84
CA PHE A 141 -27.49 -16.27 5.25
C PHE A 141 -26.73 -17.11 6.28
N SER A 142 -26.53 -16.59 7.50
CA SER A 142 -25.99 -17.36 8.63
C SER A 142 -26.90 -18.52 9.06
N LYS A 143 -28.15 -18.56 8.60
CA LYS A 143 -29.09 -19.68 8.80
C LYS A 143 -28.88 -20.86 7.86
N ALA A 144 -28.13 -20.70 6.76
CA ALA A 144 -27.91 -21.77 5.77
C ALA A 144 -26.60 -22.56 5.97
N LEU A 145 -25.59 -21.98 6.63
CA LEU A 145 -24.36 -22.68 6.97
C LEU A 145 -24.59 -23.53 8.23
N THR A 146 -24.60 -24.84 8.08
CA THR A 146 -24.54 -25.73 9.25
C THR A 146 -23.28 -25.38 10.06
N LYS A 147 -23.44 -25.28 11.38
CA LYS A 147 -22.43 -24.86 12.37
C LYS A 147 -21.10 -25.64 12.32
N ASP A 148 -21.06 -26.73 11.55
CA ASP A 148 -19.91 -27.59 11.33
C ASP A 148 -19.02 -27.11 10.16
N ILE A 149 -19.55 -26.43 9.15
CA ILE A 149 -18.79 -25.97 7.96
C ILE A 149 -17.87 -24.79 8.31
N SER A 150 -18.34 -23.88 9.16
CA SER A 150 -17.59 -22.68 9.56
C SER A 150 -16.31 -22.97 10.37
N ARG A 151 -16.12 -24.22 10.81
CA ARG A 151 -14.89 -24.66 11.51
C ARG A 151 -13.79 -25.13 10.55
N LEU A 152 -14.11 -25.45 9.30
CA LEU A 152 -13.20 -26.17 8.39
C LEU A 152 -12.52 -25.27 7.37
N PHE A 153 -13.19 -24.23 6.87
CA PHE A 153 -12.61 -23.25 5.94
C PHE A 153 -13.43 -21.96 5.86
N ILE A 154 -12.75 -20.86 5.57
CA ILE A 154 -13.36 -19.53 5.40
C ILE A 154 -13.86 -19.43 3.96
N VAL A 155 -15.14 -19.07 3.80
CA VAL A 155 -15.78 -18.81 2.51
C VAL A 155 -16.39 -17.42 2.56
N LYS A 156 -15.81 -16.48 1.81
CA LYS A 156 -16.35 -15.14 1.56
C LYS A 156 -16.19 -14.81 0.08
N GLY A 157 -17.22 -14.23 -0.52
CA GLY A 157 -17.22 -13.88 -1.95
C GLY A 157 -17.80 -14.94 -2.88
N GLN A 158 -18.32 -14.47 -4.02
CA GLN A 158 -19.11 -15.29 -4.94
C GLN A 158 -18.33 -16.48 -5.51
N LYS A 159 -17.05 -16.30 -5.87
CA LYS A 159 -16.26 -17.40 -6.45
C LYS A 159 -16.08 -18.58 -5.51
N MET A 160 -15.86 -18.33 -4.22
CA MET A 160 -15.71 -19.39 -3.24
C MET A 160 -17.06 -19.99 -2.84
N MET A 161 -18.17 -19.25 -2.97
CA MET A 161 -19.52 -19.81 -2.87
C MET A 161 -19.82 -20.78 -4.02
N ASP A 162 -19.41 -20.47 -5.24
CA ASP A 162 -19.56 -21.38 -6.38
C ASP A 162 -18.75 -22.68 -6.17
N VAL A 163 -17.52 -22.54 -5.67
CA VAL A 163 -16.70 -23.69 -5.25
C VAL A 163 -17.41 -24.50 -4.16
N LEU A 164 -17.95 -23.84 -3.13
CA LEU A 164 -18.67 -24.51 -2.04
C LEU A 164 -19.89 -25.28 -2.55
N SER A 165 -20.69 -24.69 -3.44
CA SER A 165 -21.86 -25.36 -4.03
C SER A 165 -21.46 -26.64 -4.79
N THR A 166 -20.33 -26.59 -5.49
CA THR A 166 -19.78 -27.74 -6.22
C THR A 166 -19.22 -28.78 -5.25
N VAL A 167 -18.58 -28.36 -4.17
CA VAL A 167 -18.10 -29.23 -3.08
C VAL A 167 -19.26 -29.98 -2.42
N GLU A 168 -20.37 -29.31 -2.12
CA GLU A 168 -21.57 -29.93 -1.54
C GLU A 168 -22.20 -30.96 -2.48
N MET A 169 -22.18 -30.69 -3.79
CA MET A 169 -22.66 -31.64 -4.80
C MET A 169 -21.73 -32.85 -4.90
N ALA A 170 -20.43 -32.60 -4.97
CA ALA A 170 -19.38 -33.62 -5.06
C ALA A 170 -19.37 -34.56 -3.84
N ALA A 171 -19.66 -34.03 -2.64
CA ALA A 171 -19.71 -34.79 -1.40
C ALA A 171 -20.81 -35.88 -1.39
N LYS A 172 -21.89 -35.69 -2.16
CA LYS A 172 -23.06 -36.58 -2.17
C LYS A 172 -22.93 -37.74 -3.17
N VAL A 173 -21.91 -37.75 -4.03
CA VAL A 173 -21.75 -38.73 -5.11
C VAL A 173 -20.40 -39.44 -5.03
N PRO A 174 -20.29 -40.70 -5.48
CA PRO A 174 -19.02 -41.45 -5.48
C PRO A 174 -18.09 -41.10 -6.66
N SER A 175 -18.44 -40.10 -7.45
CA SER A 175 -17.71 -39.68 -8.65
C SER A 175 -16.33 -39.12 -8.30
N SER A 176 -15.40 -39.26 -9.26
CA SER A 176 -14.07 -38.67 -9.15
C SER A 176 -14.15 -37.14 -9.19
N VAL A 177 -13.36 -36.48 -8.34
CA VAL A 177 -13.27 -35.03 -8.26
C VAL A 177 -11.86 -34.60 -8.63
N LEU A 178 -11.73 -33.57 -9.46
CA LEU A 178 -10.44 -32.98 -9.84
C LEU A 178 -10.37 -31.54 -9.34
N LEU A 179 -9.54 -31.31 -8.33
CA LEU A 179 -9.24 -30.00 -7.77
C LEU A 179 -8.11 -29.33 -8.57
N LEU A 180 -8.44 -28.23 -9.21
CA LEU A 180 -7.53 -27.44 -10.03
C LEU A 180 -7.26 -26.12 -9.30
N GLY A 181 -6.01 -25.66 -9.31
CA GLY A 181 -5.66 -24.36 -8.74
C GLY A 181 -4.20 -24.29 -8.34
N GLU A 182 -3.70 -23.07 -8.13
CA GLU A 182 -2.31 -22.81 -7.82
C GLU A 182 -1.84 -23.50 -6.53
N SER A 183 -0.51 -23.56 -6.31
CA SER A 183 0.01 -24.06 -5.05
C SER A 183 -0.39 -23.12 -3.91
N GLY A 184 -0.82 -23.70 -2.78
CA GLY A 184 -1.16 -22.93 -1.58
C GLY A 184 -2.59 -22.38 -1.52
N VAL A 185 -3.47 -22.68 -2.48
CA VAL A 185 -4.89 -22.22 -2.45
C VAL A 185 -5.80 -22.99 -1.47
N GLY A 186 -5.31 -24.05 -0.83
CA GLY A 186 -6.11 -24.86 0.10
C GLY A 186 -6.79 -26.11 -0.50
N LYS A 187 -6.21 -26.72 -1.56
CA LYS A 187 -6.75 -27.95 -2.19
C LYS A 187 -7.03 -29.08 -1.19
N GLU A 188 -6.13 -29.33 -0.24
CA GLU A 188 -6.32 -30.36 0.78
C GLU A 188 -7.51 -30.05 1.71
N VAL A 189 -7.69 -28.77 2.07
CA VAL A 189 -8.81 -28.33 2.92
C VAL A 189 -10.14 -28.56 2.20
N ILE A 190 -10.20 -28.27 0.90
CA ILE A 190 -11.38 -28.55 0.07
C ILE A 190 -11.62 -30.07 -0.07
N ALA A 191 -10.58 -30.88 -0.21
CA ALA A 191 -10.73 -32.35 -0.23
C ALA A 191 -11.30 -32.89 1.09
N ARG A 192 -10.86 -32.33 2.23
CA ARG A 192 -11.43 -32.65 3.56
C ARG A 192 -12.87 -32.18 3.69
N ALA A 193 -13.21 -31.01 3.16
CA ALA A 193 -14.59 -30.53 3.13
C ALA A 193 -15.52 -31.50 2.39
N ILE A 194 -15.10 -32.01 1.23
CA ILE A 194 -15.86 -33.04 0.47
C ILE A 194 -16.08 -34.30 1.32
N HIS A 195 -15.04 -34.74 2.03
CA HIS A 195 -15.12 -35.89 2.93
C HIS A 195 -16.12 -35.67 4.07
N ASP A 196 -16.00 -34.54 4.77
CA ASP A 196 -16.74 -34.26 6.00
C ASP A 196 -18.23 -33.98 5.71
N LEU A 197 -18.54 -33.41 4.55
CA LEU A 197 -19.90 -33.19 4.05
C LEU A 197 -20.52 -34.44 3.42
N GLY A 198 -19.70 -35.43 3.07
CA GLY A 198 -20.12 -36.56 2.27
C GLY A 198 -20.75 -37.69 3.07
N THR A 199 -21.29 -38.67 2.34
CA THR A 199 -21.85 -39.91 2.92
C THR A 199 -20.77 -40.78 3.58
N ARG A 200 -19.48 -40.53 3.24
CA ARG A 200 -18.30 -41.24 3.74
C ARG A 200 -17.60 -40.54 4.91
N LYS A 201 -18.16 -39.50 5.52
CA LYS A 201 -17.51 -38.70 6.59
C LYS A 201 -16.98 -39.47 7.82
N SER A 202 -17.51 -40.67 8.08
CA SER A 202 -17.07 -41.55 9.17
C SER A 202 -16.06 -42.62 8.74
N LYS A 203 -15.64 -42.59 7.47
CA LYS A 203 -14.75 -43.57 6.84
C LYS A 203 -13.34 -42.99 6.71
N PRO A 204 -12.35 -43.79 6.31
CA PRO A 204 -10.97 -43.29 6.17
C PRO A 204 -10.85 -42.20 5.11
N PHE A 205 -10.08 -41.15 5.41
CA PHE A 205 -9.57 -40.18 4.46
C PHE A 205 -8.05 -40.37 4.35
N ILE A 206 -7.57 -40.89 3.22
CA ILE A 206 -6.15 -41.16 2.99
C ILE A 206 -5.60 -40.14 2.00
N ALA A 207 -4.71 -39.27 2.46
CA ALA A 207 -4.02 -38.29 1.62
C ALA A 207 -2.64 -38.81 1.18
N VAL A 208 -2.31 -38.64 -0.10
CA VAL A 208 -1.02 -39.00 -0.70
C VAL A 208 -0.57 -37.85 -1.59
N ASN A 209 0.63 -37.33 -1.36
CA ASN A 209 1.27 -36.37 -2.26
C ASN A 209 2.15 -37.15 -3.25
N CYS A 210 1.79 -37.12 -4.53
CA CYS A 210 2.48 -37.85 -5.59
C CYS A 210 3.84 -37.25 -5.98
N GLY A 211 4.09 -35.97 -5.68
CA GLY A 211 5.38 -35.31 -5.93
C GLY A 211 6.39 -35.48 -4.79
N ALA A 212 5.94 -35.76 -3.57
CA ALA A 212 6.81 -35.89 -2.38
C ALA A 212 7.45 -37.27 -2.21
N ILE A 213 6.86 -38.32 -2.80
CA ILE A 213 7.34 -39.71 -2.67
C ILE A 213 8.24 -40.03 -3.88
N PRO A 214 9.46 -40.57 -3.66
CA PRO A 214 10.30 -41.06 -4.74
C PRO A 214 9.56 -42.05 -5.66
N GLU A 215 9.74 -41.92 -6.98
CA GLU A 215 9.05 -42.73 -7.99
C GLU A 215 9.14 -44.25 -7.72
N ASN A 216 10.31 -44.71 -7.29
CA ASN A 216 10.57 -46.12 -6.96
C ASN A 216 9.78 -46.64 -5.75
N LEU A 217 9.33 -45.76 -4.85
CA LEU A 217 8.53 -46.11 -3.67
C LEU A 217 7.04 -45.85 -3.88
N LEU A 218 6.70 -44.86 -4.72
CA LEU A 218 5.32 -44.42 -4.95
C LEU A 218 4.41 -45.58 -5.40
N GLU A 219 4.93 -46.48 -6.24
CA GLU A 219 4.18 -47.66 -6.69
C GLU A 219 3.81 -48.59 -5.53
N SER A 220 4.78 -48.93 -4.69
CA SER A 220 4.59 -49.82 -3.54
C SER A 220 3.71 -49.19 -2.45
N GLU A 221 3.80 -47.89 -2.26
CA GLU A 221 2.95 -47.14 -1.33
C GLU A 221 1.50 -47.14 -1.82
N LEU A 222 1.25 -46.78 -3.09
CA LEU A 222 -0.11 -46.67 -3.61
C LEU A 222 -0.82 -48.03 -3.72
N PHE A 223 -0.15 -49.01 -4.32
CA PHE A 223 -0.77 -50.28 -4.72
C PHE A 223 -0.48 -51.46 -3.78
N GLY A 224 0.47 -51.30 -2.85
CA GLY A 224 0.87 -52.38 -1.94
C GLY A 224 1.72 -53.44 -2.63
N TYR A 225 2.29 -54.35 -1.84
CA TYR A 225 3.16 -55.41 -2.34
C TYR A 225 3.01 -56.68 -1.51
N GLU A 226 3.24 -57.83 -2.16
CA GLU A 226 3.36 -59.13 -1.51
C GLU A 226 4.81 -59.43 -1.09
N GLU A 227 4.99 -60.45 -0.25
CA GLU A 227 6.32 -60.97 0.07
C GLU A 227 7.12 -61.27 -1.21
N GLY A 228 8.39 -60.84 -1.24
CA GLY A 228 9.28 -61.13 -2.36
C GLY A 228 9.07 -60.28 -3.62
N ALA A 229 8.21 -59.26 -3.60
CA ALA A 229 7.96 -58.39 -4.76
C ALA A 229 9.21 -57.60 -5.23
N PHE A 230 10.11 -57.23 -4.31
CA PHE A 230 11.38 -56.55 -4.60
C PHE A 230 12.39 -56.74 -3.45
N SER A 231 13.67 -56.42 -3.68
CA SER A 231 14.71 -56.48 -2.65
C SER A 231 14.43 -55.47 -1.53
N GLY A 232 14.08 -55.97 -0.34
CA GLY A 232 13.67 -55.15 0.81
C GLY A 232 12.18 -55.20 1.15
N ALA A 233 11.39 -55.99 0.41
CA ALA A 233 10.00 -56.26 0.76
C ALA A 233 9.90 -56.95 2.15
N LYS A 234 8.97 -56.48 2.98
CA LYS A 234 8.64 -57.13 4.25
C LYS A 234 8.11 -58.55 4.02
N LYS A 235 8.39 -59.45 4.96
CA LYS A 235 7.95 -60.85 4.91
C LYS A 235 6.43 -61.03 4.83
N ASP A 236 5.66 -60.09 5.37
CA ASP A 236 4.19 -60.17 5.34
C ASP A 236 3.56 -59.29 4.24
N GLY A 237 4.39 -58.73 3.33
CA GLY A 237 3.95 -57.70 2.39
C GLY A 237 3.50 -56.40 3.09
N ALA A 238 2.81 -55.53 2.35
CA ALA A 238 2.12 -54.37 2.90
C ALA A 238 0.93 -53.96 2.03
N PRO A 239 -0.23 -53.61 2.62
CA PRO A 239 -1.36 -53.08 1.87
C PRO A 239 -1.05 -51.69 1.31
N GLY A 240 -1.55 -51.40 0.11
CA GLY A 240 -1.40 -50.09 -0.52
C GLY A 240 -2.35 -49.04 0.06
N LYS A 241 -2.06 -47.75 -0.19
CA LYS A 241 -2.95 -46.64 0.20
C LYS A 241 -4.36 -46.78 -0.37
N PHE A 242 -4.51 -47.36 -1.57
CA PHE A 242 -5.84 -47.65 -2.13
C PHE A 242 -6.64 -48.65 -1.30
N GLU A 243 -6.00 -49.72 -0.81
CA GLU A 243 -6.65 -50.69 0.07
C GLU A 243 -6.99 -50.06 1.43
N LEU A 244 -6.09 -49.25 1.98
CA LEU A 244 -6.30 -48.54 3.25
C LEU A 244 -7.44 -47.50 3.16
N ALA A 245 -7.68 -46.95 1.97
CA ALA A 245 -8.77 -46.01 1.72
C ALA A 245 -10.12 -46.69 1.45
N ASN A 246 -10.17 -48.03 1.37
CA ASN A 246 -11.37 -48.75 0.98
C ASN A 246 -12.57 -48.44 1.90
N GLY A 247 -13.73 -48.19 1.29
CA GLY A 247 -14.94 -47.68 1.95
C GLY A 247 -14.96 -46.17 2.17
N GLY A 248 -13.83 -45.48 1.98
CA GLY A 248 -13.64 -44.05 2.25
C GLY A 248 -13.21 -43.24 1.02
N ILE A 249 -12.29 -42.30 1.24
CA ILE A 249 -11.78 -41.38 0.23
C ILE A 249 -10.25 -41.48 0.16
N ILE A 250 -9.73 -41.50 -1.07
CA ILE A 250 -8.31 -41.25 -1.32
C ILE A 250 -8.14 -39.88 -1.99
N PHE A 251 -7.27 -39.06 -1.40
CA PHE A 251 -6.86 -37.77 -1.92
C PHE A 251 -5.45 -37.88 -2.51
N LEU A 252 -5.32 -37.60 -3.81
CA LEU A 252 -4.07 -37.65 -4.57
C LEU A 252 -3.64 -36.21 -4.92
N ASP A 253 -2.75 -35.64 -4.12
CA ASP A 253 -2.19 -34.31 -4.38
C ASP A 253 -1.04 -34.39 -5.39
N GLU A 254 -0.87 -33.32 -6.17
CA GLU A 254 0.11 -33.20 -7.24
C GLU A 254 0.04 -34.35 -8.28
N ILE A 255 -1.18 -34.74 -8.69
CA ILE A 255 -1.39 -35.87 -9.63
C ILE A 255 -0.65 -35.67 -10.97
N GLY A 256 -0.38 -34.42 -11.36
CA GLY A 256 0.41 -34.07 -12.55
C GLY A 256 1.91 -34.39 -12.45
N GLU A 257 2.39 -34.82 -11.29
CA GLU A 257 3.76 -35.35 -11.08
C GLU A 257 3.82 -36.87 -11.20
N MET A 258 2.68 -37.57 -11.31
CA MET A 258 2.66 -39.03 -11.36
C MET A 258 3.34 -39.59 -12.63
N PRO A 259 4.29 -40.52 -12.50
CA PRO A 259 4.93 -41.21 -13.64
C PRO A 259 3.94 -41.94 -14.56
N LEU A 260 4.23 -41.98 -15.86
CA LEU A 260 3.34 -42.54 -16.89
C LEU A 260 2.97 -44.02 -16.66
N ASN A 261 3.90 -44.83 -16.17
CA ASN A 261 3.65 -46.24 -15.83
C ASN A 261 2.61 -46.37 -14.70
N LEU A 262 2.65 -45.47 -13.70
CA LEU A 262 1.69 -45.47 -12.60
C LEU A 262 0.33 -44.91 -13.02
N GLN A 263 0.30 -43.98 -13.98
CA GLN A 263 -0.95 -43.49 -14.58
C GLN A 263 -1.78 -44.64 -15.21
N VAL A 264 -1.14 -45.64 -15.81
CA VAL A 264 -1.83 -46.83 -16.36
C VAL A 264 -2.48 -47.66 -15.26
N LYS A 265 -1.79 -47.85 -14.13
CA LYS A 265 -2.36 -48.58 -12.98
C LYS A 265 -3.49 -47.80 -12.31
N LEU A 266 -3.33 -46.49 -12.18
CA LEU A 266 -4.40 -45.62 -11.66
C LEU A 266 -5.64 -45.65 -12.55
N LEU A 267 -5.47 -45.69 -13.87
CA LEU A 267 -6.58 -45.80 -14.81
C LEU A 267 -7.39 -47.09 -14.55
N ARG A 268 -6.73 -48.23 -14.30
CA ARG A 268 -7.42 -49.47 -13.92
C ARG A 268 -8.20 -49.34 -12.62
N VAL A 269 -7.60 -48.73 -11.60
CA VAL A 269 -8.30 -48.46 -10.32
C VAL A 269 -9.55 -47.60 -10.55
N LEU A 270 -9.49 -46.58 -11.40
CA LEU A 270 -10.63 -45.72 -11.71
C LEU A 270 -11.72 -46.43 -12.51
N GLN A 271 -11.35 -47.30 -13.45
CA GLN A 271 -12.28 -47.97 -14.36
C GLN A 271 -12.90 -49.23 -13.76
N GLU A 272 -12.06 -50.12 -13.23
CA GLU A 272 -12.46 -51.46 -12.77
C GLU A 272 -12.82 -51.46 -11.28
N ARG A 273 -12.42 -50.41 -10.53
CA ARG A 273 -12.56 -50.34 -9.08
C ARG A 273 -11.89 -51.52 -8.39
N GLU A 274 -10.73 -51.91 -8.90
CA GLU A 274 -9.90 -52.98 -8.37
C GLU A 274 -8.44 -52.54 -8.28
N VAL A 275 -7.71 -53.10 -7.31
CA VAL A 275 -6.26 -52.93 -7.17
C VAL A 275 -5.55 -54.28 -7.10
N THR A 276 -4.35 -54.34 -7.67
CA THR A 276 -3.47 -55.51 -7.63
C THR A 276 -2.15 -55.10 -6.97
N ARG A 277 -1.75 -55.84 -5.93
CA ARG A 277 -0.46 -55.65 -5.26
C ARG A 277 0.69 -56.02 -6.19
N LEU A 278 1.83 -55.36 -6.01
CA LEU A 278 3.07 -55.75 -6.67
C LEU A 278 3.44 -57.20 -6.32
N GLY A 279 3.76 -58.00 -7.33
CA GLY A 279 4.08 -59.43 -7.17
C GLY A 279 2.86 -60.35 -7.01
N SER A 280 1.63 -59.81 -6.97
CA SER A 280 0.39 -60.59 -6.86
C SER A 280 -0.38 -60.63 -8.19
N SER A 281 -1.14 -61.71 -8.40
CA SER A 281 -2.18 -61.80 -9.43
C SER A 281 -3.58 -61.60 -8.85
N ALA A 282 -3.73 -61.54 -7.54
CA ALA A 282 -5.02 -61.35 -6.88
C ALA A 282 -5.46 -59.88 -6.97
N THR A 283 -6.73 -59.66 -7.35
CA THR A 283 -7.34 -58.33 -7.34
C THR A 283 -8.17 -58.12 -6.08
N VAL A 284 -8.19 -56.89 -5.58
CA VAL A 284 -9.00 -56.47 -4.44
C VAL A 284 -10.00 -55.42 -4.93
N LYS A 285 -11.30 -55.68 -4.72
CA LYS A 285 -12.37 -54.73 -5.04
C LYS A 285 -12.37 -53.55 -4.09
N LEU A 286 -12.52 -52.35 -4.66
CA LEU A 286 -12.48 -51.07 -3.97
C LEU A 286 -13.82 -50.34 -4.09
N ASP A 287 -14.33 -49.90 -2.96
CA ASP A 287 -15.41 -48.92 -2.89
C ASP A 287 -14.82 -47.60 -2.36
N ILE A 288 -14.29 -46.77 -3.26
CA ILE A 288 -13.60 -45.53 -2.90
C ILE A 288 -14.07 -44.36 -3.75
N GLN A 289 -14.15 -43.18 -3.14
CA GLN A 289 -14.17 -41.93 -3.87
C GLN A 289 -12.74 -41.43 -4.06
N ILE A 290 -12.42 -40.98 -5.27
CA ILE A 290 -11.09 -40.48 -5.62
C ILE A 290 -11.17 -38.97 -5.81
N ILE A 291 -10.37 -38.25 -5.05
CA ILE A 291 -10.18 -36.80 -5.21
C ILE A 291 -8.74 -36.59 -5.65
N ALA A 292 -8.52 -36.00 -6.82
CA ALA A 292 -7.19 -35.67 -7.31
C ALA A 292 -6.99 -34.16 -7.32
N ALA A 293 -5.76 -33.70 -7.10
CA ALA A 293 -5.40 -32.29 -7.07
C ALA A 293 -4.15 -32.02 -7.90
N THR A 294 -4.10 -30.86 -8.56
CA THR A 294 -2.89 -30.41 -9.27
C THR A 294 -2.87 -28.89 -9.42
N ASN A 295 -1.66 -28.33 -9.51
CA ASN A 295 -1.40 -26.95 -9.93
C ASN A 295 -0.93 -26.86 -11.40
N LYS A 296 -0.68 -27.99 -12.06
CA LYS A 296 -0.25 -28.02 -13.46
C LYS A 296 -1.46 -28.02 -14.40
N ASP A 297 -1.29 -27.39 -15.56
CA ASP A 297 -2.20 -27.52 -16.69
C ASP A 297 -2.12 -28.95 -17.26
N ILE A 298 -3.09 -29.80 -16.90
CA ILE A 298 -3.15 -31.19 -17.36
C ILE A 298 -3.32 -31.26 -18.88
N LYS A 299 -4.08 -30.36 -19.51
CA LYS A 299 -4.24 -30.35 -20.97
C LYS A 299 -2.90 -30.13 -21.66
N SER A 300 -2.07 -29.22 -21.14
CA SER A 300 -0.70 -29.02 -21.62
C SER A 300 0.17 -30.28 -21.43
N LEU A 301 0.03 -30.99 -20.30
CA LEU A 301 0.77 -32.23 -20.05
C LEU A 301 0.34 -33.37 -20.99
N VAL A 302 -0.94 -33.46 -21.32
CA VAL A 302 -1.48 -34.41 -22.31
C VAL A 302 -0.86 -34.14 -23.68
N ASN A 303 -0.88 -32.89 -24.14
CA ASN A 303 -0.28 -32.50 -25.42
C ASN A 303 1.23 -32.78 -25.49
N LYS A 304 1.92 -32.74 -24.34
CA LYS A 304 3.36 -33.04 -24.23
C LYS A 304 3.66 -34.53 -24.01
N GLY A 305 2.64 -35.40 -24.00
CA GLY A 305 2.79 -36.83 -23.73
C GLY A 305 3.24 -37.17 -22.30
N LYS A 306 3.13 -36.24 -21.36
CA LYS A 306 3.50 -36.40 -19.95
C LYS A 306 2.33 -36.84 -19.06
N PHE A 307 1.11 -36.74 -19.58
CA PHE A 307 -0.09 -37.22 -18.91
C PHE A 307 -0.98 -37.93 -19.92
N ARG A 308 -1.62 -39.03 -19.54
CA ARG A 308 -2.47 -39.78 -20.47
C ARG A 308 -3.84 -39.15 -20.60
N GLU A 309 -4.32 -39.05 -21.84
CA GLU A 309 -5.62 -38.47 -22.17
C GLU A 309 -6.78 -39.28 -21.56
N ASP A 310 -6.70 -40.62 -21.61
CA ASP A 310 -7.70 -41.52 -21.04
C ASP A 310 -7.87 -41.36 -19.52
N LEU A 311 -6.77 -41.20 -18.79
CA LEU A 311 -6.76 -40.92 -17.37
C LEU A 311 -7.34 -39.54 -17.05
N TYR A 312 -6.99 -38.52 -17.84
CA TYR A 312 -7.51 -37.17 -17.65
C TYR A 312 -9.05 -37.16 -17.68
N TYR A 313 -9.66 -37.77 -18.69
CA TYR A 313 -11.14 -37.81 -18.77
C TYR A 313 -11.79 -38.60 -17.63
N ARG A 314 -11.12 -39.60 -17.06
CA ARG A 314 -11.63 -40.36 -15.89
C ARG A 314 -11.48 -39.64 -14.56
N LEU A 315 -10.51 -38.73 -14.45
CA LEU A 315 -10.34 -37.86 -13.28
C LEU A 315 -11.23 -36.62 -13.36
N ASN A 316 -11.36 -36.04 -14.55
CA ASN A 316 -12.07 -34.78 -14.83
C ASN A 316 -13.60 -34.97 -14.94
N VAL A 317 -14.21 -35.74 -14.04
CA VAL A 317 -15.66 -35.95 -13.99
C VAL A 317 -16.34 -34.76 -13.30
N ILE A 318 -15.84 -34.36 -12.13
CA ILE A 318 -16.26 -33.15 -11.42
C ILE A 318 -15.04 -32.24 -11.24
N PRO A 319 -14.76 -31.33 -12.18
CA PRO A 319 -13.72 -30.33 -12.02
C PRO A 319 -14.14 -29.24 -11.02
N ILE A 320 -13.25 -28.91 -10.09
CA ILE A 320 -13.41 -27.78 -9.17
C ILE A 320 -12.19 -26.88 -9.33
N ASN A 321 -12.39 -25.71 -9.93
CA ASN A 321 -11.36 -24.67 -10.05
C ASN A 321 -11.36 -23.83 -8.78
N ILE A 322 -10.31 -23.93 -7.98
CA ILE A 322 -10.12 -23.14 -6.77
C ILE A 322 -9.38 -21.86 -7.16
N PRO A 323 -9.99 -20.67 -6.97
CA PRO A 323 -9.38 -19.40 -7.31
C PRO A 323 -8.13 -19.14 -6.45
N SER A 324 -7.15 -18.48 -7.08
CA SER A 324 -5.99 -17.92 -6.38
C SER A 324 -6.44 -16.89 -5.33
N LEU A 325 -5.63 -16.60 -4.32
CA LEU A 325 -5.98 -15.64 -3.26
C LEU A 325 -6.24 -14.24 -3.82
N ARG A 326 -5.44 -13.82 -4.82
CA ARG A 326 -5.65 -12.58 -5.58
C ARG A 326 -6.97 -12.53 -6.37
N GLU A 327 -7.64 -13.67 -6.55
CA GLU A 327 -8.95 -13.74 -7.19
C GLU A 327 -10.12 -13.76 -6.18
N ARG A 328 -9.82 -13.75 -4.87
CA ARG A 328 -10.76 -13.75 -3.73
C ARG A 328 -10.29 -12.90 -2.54
N ILE A 329 -9.76 -11.71 -2.81
CA ILE A 329 -9.22 -10.78 -1.81
C ILE A 329 -10.26 -10.37 -0.76
N GLU A 330 -11.56 -10.49 -1.03
CA GLU A 330 -12.61 -10.32 -0.02
C GLU A 330 -12.48 -11.29 1.17
N GLU A 331 -11.82 -12.44 1.01
CA GLU A 331 -11.51 -13.38 2.10
C GLU A 331 -10.32 -12.93 2.95
N LEU A 332 -9.47 -12.02 2.44
CA LEU A 332 -8.17 -11.73 3.02
C LEU A 332 -8.27 -11.19 4.46
N PRO A 333 -9.13 -10.21 4.82
CA PRO A 333 -9.23 -9.74 6.20
C PRO A 333 -9.64 -10.84 7.18
N TYR A 334 -10.51 -11.75 6.74
CA TYR A 334 -10.97 -12.88 7.55
C TYR A 334 -9.87 -13.92 7.75
N LEU A 335 -9.12 -14.24 6.68
CA LEU A 335 -7.96 -15.14 6.74
C LEU A 335 -6.86 -14.57 7.65
N ILE A 336 -6.57 -13.27 7.52
CA ILE A 336 -5.61 -12.57 8.40
C ILE A 336 -6.04 -12.71 9.85
N ASN A 337 -7.29 -12.36 10.18
CA ASN A 337 -7.78 -12.44 11.55
C ASN A 337 -7.76 -13.88 12.10
N PHE A 338 -8.10 -14.87 11.27
CA PHE A 338 -8.05 -16.28 11.64
C PHE A 338 -6.63 -16.73 12.00
N PHE A 339 -5.65 -16.47 11.13
CA PHE A 339 -4.25 -16.83 11.39
C PHE A 339 -3.67 -16.03 12.56
N LEU A 340 -4.01 -14.74 12.66
CA LEU A 340 -3.57 -13.89 13.76
C LEU A 340 -4.05 -14.44 15.11
N HIS A 341 -5.33 -14.80 15.21
CA HIS A 341 -5.90 -15.42 16.40
C HIS A 341 -5.28 -16.80 16.69
N LYS A 342 -5.08 -17.63 15.67
CA LYS A 342 -4.42 -18.94 15.79
C LYS A 342 -3.03 -18.81 16.42
N TYR A 343 -2.20 -17.92 15.88
CA TYR A 343 -0.81 -17.79 16.31
C TYR A 343 -0.62 -16.97 17.58
N ASN A 344 -1.47 -15.98 17.85
CA ASN A 344 -1.49 -15.29 19.15
C ASN A 344 -1.75 -16.28 20.29
N ASN A 345 -2.75 -17.15 20.14
CA ASN A 345 -3.05 -18.17 21.15
C ASN A 345 -1.94 -19.22 21.25
N MET A 346 -1.35 -19.64 20.13
CA MET A 346 -0.28 -20.64 20.11
C MET A 346 1.00 -20.14 20.78
N TYR A 347 1.35 -18.87 20.60
CA TYR A 347 2.60 -18.28 21.07
C TYR A 347 2.45 -17.41 22.31
N ASP A 348 1.26 -17.36 22.92
CA ASP A 348 0.92 -16.51 24.06
C ASP A 348 1.29 -15.03 23.82
N ARG A 349 0.85 -14.53 22.66
CA ARG A 349 1.07 -13.15 22.18
C ARG A 349 -0.27 -12.44 22.03
N ASN A 350 -0.23 -11.11 21.97
CA ASN A 350 -1.40 -10.27 21.72
C ASN A 350 -1.10 -9.24 20.62
N ILE A 351 -0.71 -9.73 19.44
CA ILE A 351 -0.46 -8.89 18.27
C ILE A 351 -1.78 -8.50 17.60
N GLN A 352 -1.91 -7.23 17.26
CA GLN A 352 -3.01 -6.66 16.48
C GLN A 352 -2.45 -6.07 15.19
N ILE A 353 -3.21 -6.19 14.11
CA ILE A 353 -2.83 -5.66 12.79
C ILE A 353 -3.76 -4.49 12.49
N ASN A 354 -3.19 -3.32 12.19
CA ASN A 354 -3.95 -2.13 11.82
C ASN A 354 -4.52 -2.24 10.40
N GLN A 355 -5.54 -1.42 10.12
CA GLN A 355 -6.24 -1.46 8.83
C GLN A 355 -5.31 -1.12 7.65
N ASP A 356 -4.35 -0.20 7.81
CA ASP A 356 -3.36 0.15 6.79
C ASP A 356 -2.48 -1.04 6.39
N ALA A 357 -2.10 -1.89 7.35
CA ALA A 357 -1.38 -3.12 7.11
C ALA A 357 -2.24 -4.16 6.35
N ILE A 358 -3.54 -4.23 6.65
CA ILE A 358 -4.50 -5.08 5.93
C ILE A 358 -4.68 -4.58 4.49
N ASP A 359 -4.83 -3.27 4.29
CA ASP A 359 -4.96 -2.64 2.98
C ASP A 359 -3.71 -2.91 2.13
N LEU A 360 -2.52 -2.77 2.72
CA LEU A 360 -1.25 -3.07 2.06
C LEU A 360 -1.11 -4.57 1.71
N MET A 361 -1.52 -5.47 2.60
CA MET A 361 -1.60 -6.90 2.30
C MET A 361 -2.61 -7.22 1.20
N SER A 362 -3.65 -6.39 1.04
CA SER A 362 -4.71 -6.58 0.03
C SER A 362 -4.29 -6.22 -1.38
N ILE A 363 -3.22 -5.44 -1.56
CA ILE A 363 -2.66 -5.12 -2.88
C ILE A 363 -1.51 -6.04 -3.29
N TYR A 364 -1.10 -6.98 -2.44
CA TYR A 364 -0.06 -7.95 -2.77
C TYR A 364 -0.64 -9.13 -3.55
N GLU A 365 0.09 -9.65 -4.55
CA GLU A 365 -0.41 -10.72 -5.43
C GLU A 365 -0.53 -12.10 -4.75
N TRP A 366 0.17 -12.29 -3.62
CA TRP A 366 0.25 -13.58 -2.90
C TRP A 366 0.57 -14.77 -3.82
N PRO A 367 1.76 -14.82 -4.46
CA PRO A 367 2.14 -15.93 -5.35
C PRO A 367 2.13 -17.31 -4.66
N GLY A 368 2.30 -17.37 -3.34
CA GLY A 368 2.15 -18.60 -2.55
C GLY A 368 0.77 -18.78 -1.91
N ASN A 369 -0.21 -17.95 -2.30
CA ASN A 369 -1.61 -17.98 -1.87
C ASN A 369 -1.75 -18.02 -0.33
N ILE A 370 -2.71 -18.80 0.19
CA ILE A 370 -2.99 -18.90 1.63
C ILE A 370 -1.78 -19.38 2.41
N ARG A 371 -0.95 -20.27 1.84
CA ARG A 371 0.27 -20.76 2.51
C ARG A 371 1.27 -19.63 2.77
N GLN A 372 1.46 -18.73 1.81
CA GLN A 372 2.33 -17.57 2.00
C GLN A 372 1.73 -16.58 3.01
N LEU A 373 0.42 -16.35 2.95
CA LEU A 373 -0.28 -15.51 3.91
C LEU A 373 -0.11 -16.05 5.34
N GLU A 374 -0.42 -17.32 5.56
CA GLU A 374 -0.28 -17.99 6.87
C GLU A 374 1.14 -17.82 7.44
N ASN A 375 2.16 -18.14 6.64
CA ASN A 375 3.57 -17.98 7.03
C ASN A 375 3.93 -16.53 7.33
N THR A 376 3.34 -15.58 6.60
CA THR A 376 3.59 -14.14 6.81
C THR A 376 2.98 -13.67 8.12
N ILE A 377 1.74 -14.05 8.41
CA ILE A 377 1.06 -13.71 9.67
C ILE A 377 1.77 -14.38 10.85
N GLU A 378 2.16 -15.64 10.72
CA GLU A 378 2.96 -16.34 11.73
C GLU A 378 4.26 -15.57 12.02
N ARG A 379 5.00 -15.20 10.98
CA ARG A 379 6.23 -14.43 11.09
C ARG A 379 5.98 -13.09 11.80
N ILE A 380 4.93 -12.36 11.44
CA ILE A 380 4.53 -11.12 12.12
C ILE A 380 4.32 -11.37 13.62
N VAL A 381 3.58 -12.41 14.00
CA VAL A 381 3.31 -12.71 15.42
C VAL A 381 4.60 -13.03 16.19
N VAL A 382 5.52 -13.75 15.56
CA VAL A 382 6.79 -14.14 16.16
C VAL A 382 7.78 -12.97 16.26
N THR A 383 7.97 -12.20 15.18
CA THR A 383 9.06 -11.21 15.08
C THR A 383 8.70 -9.81 15.54
N SER A 384 7.41 -9.48 15.64
CA SER A 384 6.99 -8.13 16.06
C SER A 384 7.41 -7.85 17.51
N ARG A 385 7.95 -6.65 17.73
CA ARG A 385 8.32 -6.15 19.07
C ARG A 385 7.16 -5.44 19.74
N ASP A 386 6.39 -4.71 18.94
CA ASP A 386 5.20 -3.98 19.38
C ASP A 386 3.95 -4.86 19.25
N THR A 387 2.93 -4.54 20.06
CA THR A 387 1.63 -5.24 20.02
C THR A 387 0.75 -4.81 18.86
N ILE A 388 1.05 -3.68 18.22
CA ILE A 388 0.31 -3.15 17.07
C ILE A 388 1.24 -3.14 15.87
N VAL A 389 0.79 -3.74 14.78
CA VAL A 389 1.53 -3.88 13.52
C VAL A 389 0.88 -2.98 12.48
N ASP A 390 1.64 -2.02 11.99
CA ASP A 390 1.24 -1.10 10.92
C ASP A 390 1.82 -1.54 9.55
N ALA A 391 1.51 -0.78 8.50
CA ALA A 391 1.95 -1.08 7.15
C ALA A 391 3.49 -1.16 7.01
N SER A 392 4.26 -0.44 7.83
CA SER A 392 5.73 -0.41 7.72
C SER A 392 6.36 -1.76 8.05
N VAL A 393 5.85 -2.45 9.06
CA VAL A 393 6.31 -3.79 9.45
C VAL A 393 5.98 -4.80 8.35
N VAL A 394 4.82 -4.68 7.71
CA VAL A 394 4.44 -5.54 6.57
C VAL A 394 5.38 -5.33 5.38
N GLN A 395 5.77 -4.09 5.07
CA GLN A 395 6.73 -3.78 4.00
C GLN A 395 8.11 -4.40 4.22
N GLU A 396 8.55 -4.56 5.47
CA GLU A 396 9.84 -5.21 5.78
C GLU A 396 9.78 -6.74 5.60
N ILE A 397 8.59 -7.33 5.74
CA ILE A 397 8.39 -8.79 5.76
C ILE A 397 7.99 -9.32 4.38
N VAL A 398 7.11 -8.60 3.68
CA VAL A 398 6.58 -8.97 2.37
C VAL A 398 7.44 -8.31 1.29
N PRO A 399 8.02 -9.09 0.35
CA PRO A 399 8.81 -8.54 -0.73
C PRO A 399 7.85 -7.98 -1.78
N PHE A 400 7.36 -6.75 -1.55
CA PHE A 400 6.76 -5.95 -2.61
C PHE A 400 7.84 -5.78 -3.68
N GLU A 401 7.64 -6.38 -4.86
CA GLU A 401 8.42 -5.99 -6.01
C GLU A 401 8.13 -4.51 -6.21
N GLN A 402 9.12 -3.67 -5.91
CA GLN A 402 9.12 -2.33 -6.46
C GLN A 402 9.13 -2.57 -7.96
N GLU A 403 7.97 -2.43 -8.63
CA GLU A 403 7.97 -2.27 -10.06
C GLU A 403 9.07 -1.26 -10.35
N VAL A 404 10.07 -1.67 -11.12
CA VAL A 404 11.02 -0.72 -11.68
C VAL A 404 10.16 0.11 -12.61
N ILE A 405 9.63 1.19 -12.05
CA ILE A 405 8.81 2.16 -12.70
C ILE A 405 9.57 2.52 -13.98
N LYS A 406 9.08 2.03 -15.13
CA LYS A 406 9.53 2.46 -16.46
C LYS A 406 8.95 3.84 -16.78
N SER A 407 8.55 4.62 -15.78
CA SER A 407 8.27 6.03 -15.99
C SER A 407 9.58 6.71 -16.33
N PRO A 408 9.59 7.53 -17.38
CA PRO A 408 10.76 8.35 -17.67
C PRO A 408 11.11 9.18 -16.42
N PRO A 409 12.41 9.43 -16.17
CA PRO A 409 12.82 10.34 -15.10
C PRO A 409 12.05 11.66 -15.26
N VAL A 410 11.29 12.02 -14.23
CA VAL A 410 10.45 13.21 -14.24
C VAL A 410 11.34 14.41 -13.94
N PHE A 411 11.69 15.16 -14.98
CA PHE A 411 12.31 16.47 -14.84
C PHE A 411 11.19 17.50 -14.66
N ASN A 412 11.13 18.11 -13.48
CA ASN A 412 10.13 19.12 -13.11
C ASN A 412 10.46 20.53 -13.60
N HIS A 413 11.57 20.70 -14.34
CA HIS A 413 11.99 21.93 -14.99
C HIS A 413 12.92 21.62 -16.18
N LEU A 414 13.07 22.58 -17.11
CA LEU A 414 14.02 22.48 -18.22
C LEU A 414 15.45 22.77 -17.74
N MET A 415 16.40 21.95 -18.18
CA MET A 415 17.84 22.13 -17.92
C MET A 415 18.67 21.77 -19.16
N PRO A 416 19.94 22.21 -19.26
CA PRO A 416 20.83 21.83 -20.36
C PRO A 416 20.93 20.31 -20.50
N LEU A 417 20.82 19.80 -21.73
CA LEU A 417 20.77 18.36 -22.01
C LEU A 417 21.97 17.59 -21.43
N GLN A 418 23.17 18.15 -21.54
CA GLN A 418 24.39 17.52 -21.02
C GLN A 418 24.37 17.37 -19.50
N GLU A 419 23.70 18.30 -18.79
CA GLU A 419 23.57 18.27 -17.34
C GLU A 419 22.57 17.20 -16.89
N ALA A 420 21.44 17.07 -17.60
CA ALA A 420 20.48 15.99 -17.36
C ALA A 420 21.11 14.60 -17.59
N ILE A 421 21.92 14.45 -18.64
CA ILE A 421 22.66 13.21 -18.93
C ILE A 421 23.67 12.91 -17.81
N ASP A 422 24.47 13.90 -17.41
CA ASP A 422 25.48 13.73 -16.37
C ASP A 422 24.85 13.34 -15.01
N LEU A 423 23.68 13.90 -14.66
CA LEU A 423 22.95 13.57 -13.41
C LEU A 423 22.45 12.13 -13.40
N VAL A 424 21.83 11.68 -14.48
CA VAL A 424 21.33 10.30 -14.60
C VAL A 424 22.49 9.31 -14.60
N GLU A 425 23.59 9.63 -15.31
CA GLU A 425 24.79 8.80 -15.33
C GLU A 425 25.43 8.69 -13.93
N GLU A 426 25.56 9.80 -13.20
CA GLU A 426 26.17 9.83 -11.86
C GLU A 426 25.36 9.01 -10.85
N GLN A 427 24.03 9.09 -10.92
CA GLN A 427 23.13 8.29 -10.09
C GLN A 427 23.27 6.78 -10.37
N LEU A 428 23.19 6.37 -11.64
CA LEU A 428 23.26 4.95 -12.04
C LEU A 428 24.63 4.33 -11.72
N ILE A 429 25.72 5.07 -11.96
CA ILE A 429 27.09 4.63 -11.67
C ILE A 429 27.32 4.46 -10.18
N THR A 430 26.79 5.38 -9.36
CA THR A 430 26.92 5.31 -7.89
C THR A 430 26.12 4.14 -7.32
N MET A 431 24.85 3.99 -7.73
CA MET A 431 24.01 2.86 -7.31
C MET A 431 24.63 1.50 -7.66
N ALA A 432 25.19 1.37 -8.87
CA ALA A 432 25.86 0.13 -9.28
C ALA A 432 27.14 -0.14 -8.48
N MET A 433 27.92 0.89 -8.15
CA MET A 433 29.13 0.74 -7.35
C MET A 433 28.83 0.43 -5.87
N GLU A 434 27.76 0.98 -5.30
CA GLU A 434 27.32 0.67 -3.93
C GLU A 434 26.81 -0.77 -3.80
N LYS A 435 26.01 -1.22 -4.77
CA LYS A 435 25.40 -2.55 -4.77
C LYS A 435 26.40 -3.66 -5.06
N TYR A 436 27.28 -3.46 -6.05
CA TYR A 436 28.18 -4.53 -6.54
C TYR A 436 29.63 -4.39 -6.08
N LYS A 437 30.03 -3.22 -5.57
CA LYS A 437 31.37 -2.92 -5.01
C LYS A 437 32.55 -3.34 -5.92
N SER A 438 32.31 -3.42 -7.23
CA SER A 438 33.25 -3.93 -8.23
C SER A 438 33.03 -3.25 -9.58
N ILE A 439 34.07 -2.59 -10.10
CA ILE A 439 34.03 -1.90 -11.40
C ILE A 439 33.69 -2.87 -12.54
N LYS A 440 34.21 -4.10 -12.49
CA LYS A 440 33.96 -5.13 -13.52
C LYS A 440 32.51 -5.61 -13.54
N LEU A 441 31.89 -5.76 -12.37
CA LEU A 441 30.49 -6.17 -12.28
C LEU A 441 29.55 -5.01 -12.60
N ALA A 442 29.84 -3.82 -12.07
CA ALA A 442 29.06 -2.62 -12.32
C ALA A 442 29.09 -2.20 -13.80
N SER A 443 30.23 -2.31 -14.48
CA SER A 443 30.32 -2.03 -15.92
C SER A 443 29.49 -3.02 -16.75
N LYS A 444 29.42 -4.29 -16.33
CA LYS A 444 28.63 -5.33 -17.01
C LYS A 444 27.12 -5.08 -16.87
N VAL A 445 26.67 -4.68 -15.67
CA VAL A 445 25.25 -4.40 -15.39
C VAL A 445 24.79 -3.11 -16.07
N LEU A 446 25.63 -2.08 -16.10
CA LEU A 446 25.34 -0.81 -16.78
C LEU A 446 25.64 -0.84 -18.29
N ASN A 447 26.08 -1.98 -18.82
CA ASN A 447 26.40 -2.19 -20.23
C ASN A 447 27.39 -1.16 -20.82
N VAL A 448 28.44 -0.82 -20.06
CA VAL A 448 29.52 0.09 -20.49
C VAL A 448 30.87 -0.61 -20.40
N SER A 449 31.85 -0.14 -21.16
CA SER A 449 33.21 -0.70 -21.09
C SER A 449 33.85 -0.41 -19.72
N GLN A 450 34.66 -1.34 -19.21
CA GLN A 450 35.39 -1.16 -17.93
C GLN A 450 36.25 0.11 -17.89
N PRO A 451 36.97 0.51 -18.97
CA PRO A 451 37.69 1.78 -18.99
C PRO A 451 36.78 3.01 -18.86
N THR A 452 35.60 2.98 -19.52
CA THR A 452 34.60 4.07 -19.41
C THR A 452 34.02 4.15 -18.01
N MET A 453 33.66 3.01 -17.43
CA MET A 453 33.18 2.91 -16.05
C MET A 453 34.22 3.44 -15.06
N SER A 454 35.48 3.01 -15.20
CA SER A 454 36.59 3.47 -14.36
C SER A 454 36.83 4.97 -14.50
N ARG A 455 36.84 5.51 -15.71
CA ARG A 455 37.01 6.96 -15.95
C ARG A 455 35.87 7.78 -15.34
N LYS A 456 34.62 7.37 -15.56
CA LYS A 456 33.44 8.08 -15.04
C LYS A 456 33.36 7.96 -13.51
N TYR A 457 33.57 6.77 -12.96
CA TYR A 457 33.61 6.58 -11.51
C TYR A 457 34.78 7.33 -10.88
N LYS A 458 35.95 7.36 -11.50
CA LYS A 458 37.08 8.20 -11.05
C LYS A 458 36.73 9.68 -11.11
N LYS A 459 36.07 10.17 -12.17
CA LYS A 459 35.60 11.57 -12.26
C LYS A 459 34.60 11.90 -11.15
N ILE A 460 33.68 10.98 -10.83
CA ILE A 460 32.73 11.10 -9.71
C ILE A 460 33.48 11.07 -8.38
N LEU A 461 34.42 10.14 -8.17
CA LEU A 461 35.27 10.10 -6.98
C LEU A 461 36.17 11.33 -6.86
N THR A 462 36.63 11.91 -7.98
CA THR A 462 37.42 13.13 -7.99
C THR A 462 36.55 14.34 -7.66
N LYS A 463 35.35 14.46 -8.25
CA LYS A 463 34.32 15.42 -7.82
C LYS A 463 33.99 15.26 -6.32
N LEU A 464 33.77 14.03 -5.86
CA LEU A 464 33.51 13.71 -4.46
C LEU A 464 34.73 14.01 -3.58
N SER A 465 35.96 13.81 -4.08
CA SER A 465 37.21 14.10 -3.36
C SER A 465 37.53 15.59 -3.27
N GLU A 466 37.20 16.35 -4.33
CA GLU A 466 37.22 17.81 -4.39
C GLU A 466 36.09 18.40 -3.53
N GLN A 467 35.00 17.66 -3.33
CA GLN A 467 33.94 17.93 -2.35
C GLN A 467 34.25 17.42 -0.93
N ASN A 468 35.25 16.52 -0.74
CA ASN A 468 35.57 15.86 0.53
C ASN A 468 36.74 16.49 1.29
N ILE A 469 37.06 17.75 1.03
CA ILE A 469 37.70 18.61 2.02
C ILE A 469 36.78 19.80 2.26
N LEU A 470 35.68 19.60 2.98
CA LEU A 470 35.20 20.53 4.02
C LEU A 470 33.89 19.99 4.67
N PRO A 471 33.66 20.27 5.97
CA PRO A 471 32.37 20.12 6.65
C PRO A 471 31.14 20.77 5.96
N SER A 472 31.35 21.55 4.90
CA SER A 472 30.33 22.28 4.16
C SER A 472 29.41 21.40 3.30
N ALA A 473 29.84 20.26 2.75
CA ALA A 473 28.98 19.43 1.90
C ALA A 473 27.89 18.69 2.71
N LYS A 474 28.24 18.17 3.89
CA LYS A 474 27.28 17.62 4.87
C LYS A 474 26.33 18.71 5.37
N ARG A 475 26.88 19.89 5.66
CA ARG A 475 26.08 21.06 6.03
C ARG A 475 25.12 21.46 4.91
N ASN A 476 25.51 21.41 3.64
CA ASN A 476 24.65 21.76 2.50
C ASN A 476 23.47 20.79 2.34
N ILE A 477 23.66 19.49 2.58
CA ILE A 477 22.57 18.49 2.55
C ILE A 477 21.58 18.75 3.68
N LEU A 478 22.08 18.98 4.89
CA LEU A 478 21.26 19.29 6.06
C LEU A 478 20.57 20.66 5.93
N GLU A 479 21.26 21.65 5.38
CA GLU A 479 20.70 22.96 5.06
C GLU A 479 19.65 22.87 3.96
N SER A 480 19.81 22.00 2.96
CA SER A 480 18.79 21.78 1.93
C SER A 480 17.50 21.18 2.53
N GLN A 481 17.63 20.18 3.40
CA GLN A 481 16.49 19.60 4.11
C GLN A 481 15.84 20.60 5.08
N LEU A 482 16.64 21.36 5.83
CA LEU A 482 16.15 22.41 6.71
C LEU A 482 15.44 23.51 5.91
N ASN A 483 16.04 23.98 4.80
CA ASN A 483 15.41 24.96 3.89
C ASN A 483 14.08 24.45 3.36
N SER A 484 13.95 23.16 3.05
CA SER A 484 12.67 22.55 2.65
C SER A 484 11.61 22.75 3.74
N ARG A 485 11.94 22.42 4.99
CA ARG A 485 11.05 22.62 6.15
C ARG A 485 10.68 24.10 6.35
N LEU A 486 11.66 25.01 6.32
CA LEU A 486 11.40 26.45 6.50
C LEU A 486 10.48 27.02 5.40
N ARG A 487 10.61 26.54 4.15
CA ARG A 487 9.70 26.92 3.05
C ARG A 487 8.28 26.45 3.30
N SER A 488 8.10 25.19 3.72
CA SER A 488 6.76 24.64 3.98
C SER A 488 5.98 25.47 4.99
N VAL A 489 6.65 25.95 6.05
CA VAL A 489 6.02 26.75 7.10
C VAL A 489 5.54 28.12 6.58
N VAL A 490 6.36 28.82 5.79
CA VAL A 490 5.98 30.12 5.22
C VAL A 490 4.91 29.98 4.11
N ILE A 491 4.94 28.90 3.32
CA ILE A 491 3.92 28.59 2.31
C ILE A 491 2.55 28.38 2.95
N ALA A 492 2.49 27.54 3.98
CA ALA A 492 1.25 27.25 4.70
C ALA A 492 0.62 28.52 5.28
N THR A 493 1.45 29.49 5.66
CA THR A 493 0.94 30.76 6.15
C THR A 493 0.51 31.69 5.02
N ALA A 494 1.27 31.77 3.93
CA ALA A 494 0.89 32.56 2.76
C ALA A 494 -0.51 32.17 2.23
N ALA A 495 -0.83 30.87 2.23
CA ALA A 495 -2.10 30.33 1.76
C ALA A 495 -3.32 30.73 2.62
N ILE A 496 -3.12 31.16 3.87
CA ILE A 496 -4.22 31.57 4.77
C ILE A 496 -4.38 33.10 4.88
N ILE A 497 -3.48 33.88 4.25
CA ILE A 497 -3.59 35.34 4.20
C ILE A 497 -4.61 35.72 3.12
N GLN A 498 -5.66 36.44 3.52
CA GLN A 498 -6.69 36.87 2.57
C GLN A 498 -6.22 38.09 1.75
N PRO A 499 -6.38 38.09 0.41
CA PRO A 499 -5.97 39.22 -0.43
C PRO A 499 -6.61 40.57 -0.07
N GLU A 500 -7.84 40.53 0.45
CA GLU A 500 -8.59 41.71 0.87
C GLU A 500 -7.94 42.37 2.10
N GLU A 501 -7.49 41.56 3.05
CA GLU A 501 -6.81 42.02 4.27
C GLU A 501 -5.47 42.69 3.93
N VAL A 502 -4.73 42.12 2.98
CA VAL A 502 -3.48 42.72 2.48
C VAL A 502 -3.76 44.04 1.77
N SER A 503 -4.79 44.09 0.93
CA SER A 503 -5.19 45.29 0.20
C SER A 503 -5.62 46.43 1.12
N GLU A 504 -6.30 46.11 2.22
CA GLU A 504 -6.67 47.06 3.28
C GLU A 504 -5.42 47.59 4.00
N LEU A 505 -4.52 46.69 4.42
CA LEU A 505 -3.29 47.06 5.13
C LEU A 505 -2.32 47.88 4.27
N LYS A 506 -2.32 47.72 2.95
CA LYS A 506 -1.56 48.59 2.04
C LYS A 506 -2.01 50.04 2.06
N ARG A 507 -3.31 50.28 2.33
CA ARG A 507 -3.91 51.61 2.42
C ARG A 507 -3.71 52.22 3.80
N GLU A 508 -3.87 51.42 4.86
CA GLU A 508 -3.77 51.89 6.24
C GLU A 508 -3.00 50.90 7.15
N PRO A 509 -1.65 50.87 7.06
CA PRO A 509 -0.82 50.04 7.93
C PRO A 509 -0.61 50.73 9.27
N THR A 510 -1.61 50.74 10.15
CA THR A 510 -1.55 51.39 11.47
C THR A 510 -1.95 50.44 12.60
N LEU A 511 -1.43 50.67 13.82
CA LEU A 511 -1.78 49.88 15.01
C LEU A 511 -3.28 49.96 15.37
N SER A 512 -3.96 51.03 14.98
CA SER A 512 -5.40 51.23 15.19
C SER A 512 -6.28 50.44 14.21
N ASN A 513 -5.71 49.91 13.13
CA ASN A 513 -6.45 49.14 12.13
C ASN A 513 -6.88 47.77 12.72
N PRO A 514 -8.18 47.42 12.73
CA PRO A 514 -8.66 46.12 13.23
C PRO A 514 -8.08 44.92 12.48
N THR A 515 -7.89 45.04 11.16
CA THR A 515 -7.27 44.03 10.29
C THR A 515 -5.80 43.84 10.64
N PHE A 516 -5.10 44.92 11.01
CA PHE A 516 -3.73 44.82 11.53
C PHE A 516 -3.67 44.03 12.83
N GLN A 517 -4.56 44.32 13.79
CA GLN A 517 -4.59 43.63 15.08
C GLN A 517 -4.93 42.14 14.93
N LYS A 518 -5.87 41.81 14.02
CA LYS A 518 -6.18 40.43 13.66
C LYS A 518 -4.94 39.72 13.10
N MET A 519 -4.27 40.33 12.14
CA MET A 519 -3.08 39.78 11.48
C MET A 519 -1.89 39.64 12.44
N GLN A 520 -1.63 40.63 13.28
CA GLN A 520 -0.59 40.58 14.32
C GLN A 520 -0.83 39.44 15.32
N ASN A 521 -2.07 39.22 15.74
CA ASN A 521 -2.41 38.11 16.62
C ASN A 521 -2.19 36.75 15.94
N GLN A 522 -2.56 36.64 14.66
CA GLN A 522 -2.35 35.43 13.85
C GLN A 522 -0.86 35.12 13.67
N LEU A 523 -0.04 36.09 13.26
CA LEU A 523 1.41 35.94 13.11
C LEU A 523 2.09 35.61 14.44
N THR A 524 1.68 36.26 15.55
CA THR A 524 2.19 35.95 16.89
C THR A 524 1.83 34.52 17.31
N MET A 525 0.62 34.05 16.99
CA MET A 525 0.15 32.71 17.29
C MET A 525 0.88 31.64 16.45
N ILE A 526 1.27 31.96 15.22
CA ILE A 526 2.08 31.07 14.38
C ILE A 526 3.50 30.97 14.92
N ARG A 527 4.15 32.11 15.15
CA ARG A 527 5.49 32.19 15.73
C ARG A 527 5.64 31.36 17.01
N LYS A 528 4.67 31.46 17.93
CA LYS A 528 4.69 30.74 19.21
C LYS A 528 4.54 29.22 19.09
N GLN A 529 3.99 28.72 17.98
CA GLN A 529 3.66 27.29 17.84
C GLN A 529 4.59 26.54 16.92
N GLU A 530 5.15 27.20 15.91
CA GLU A 530 6.14 26.59 15.00
C GLU A 530 7.51 26.38 15.67
N GLY A 531 7.77 27.02 16.82
CA GLY A 531 8.96 26.81 17.64
C GLY A 531 10.26 27.10 16.90
N GLY A 532 10.80 28.31 17.04
CA GLY A 532 12.09 28.70 16.43
C GLY A 532 12.01 29.88 15.46
N ILE A 533 10.80 30.28 15.07
CA ILE A 533 10.57 31.56 14.40
C ILE A 533 10.83 32.67 15.44
N LYS A 534 11.76 33.58 15.13
CA LYS A 534 12.02 34.77 15.93
C LYS A 534 11.01 35.86 15.62
N TRP A 535 10.76 36.08 14.33
CA TRP A 535 9.85 37.10 13.82
C TRP A 535 9.03 36.63 12.64
N ALA A 536 7.80 37.13 12.57
CA ALA A 536 6.84 36.87 11.52
C ALA A 536 6.29 38.19 10.99
N PHE A 537 6.38 38.41 9.68
CA PHE A 537 6.05 39.69 9.07
C PHE A 537 5.44 39.52 7.68
N ILE A 538 4.69 40.54 7.26
CA ILE A 538 4.14 40.72 5.93
C ILE A 538 4.61 42.08 5.43
N PHE A 539 5.27 42.06 4.27
CA PHE A 539 5.83 43.23 3.62
C PHE A 539 5.12 43.54 2.31
N ASP A 540 4.90 44.82 2.09
CA ASP A 540 4.67 45.38 0.77
C ASP A 540 6.01 45.57 0.06
N ILE A 541 6.02 45.38 -1.26
CA ILE A 541 7.21 45.53 -2.08
C ILE A 541 7.18 46.93 -2.69
N LEU A 542 8.20 47.74 -2.40
CA LEU A 542 8.40 49.04 -3.04
C LEU A 542 9.58 48.96 -4.02
N GLU A 543 9.81 50.04 -4.77
CA GLU A 543 10.96 50.16 -5.66
C GLU A 543 12.29 50.20 -4.87
N ASP A 544 13.40 49.79 -5.51
CA ASP A 544 14.77 49.88 -4.97
C ASP A 544 15.07 49.10 -3.67
N LYS A 545 14.60 47.85 -3.55
CA LYS A 545 14.88 46.95 -2.39
C LYS A 545 14.30 47.45 -1.06
N LYS A 546 13.31 48.35 -1.12
CA LYS A 546 12.60 48.87 0.03
C LYS A 546 11.34 48.05 0.25
N PHE A 547 11.11 47.68 1.50
CA PHE A 547 9.95 46.91 1.93
C PHE A 547 9.20 47.72 2.97
N ARG A 548 7.87 47.71 2.91
CA ARG A 548 7.05 48.42 3.90
C ARG A 548 6.30 47.42 4.76
N THR A 549 6.41 47.54 6.08
CA THR A 549 5.71 46.65 7.02
C THR A 549 4.20 46.83 6.92
N LEU A 550 3.48 45.77 6.52
CA LEU A 550 2.02 45.76 6.49
C LEU A 550 1.45 45.17 7.77
N ALA A 551 2.00 44.04 8.20
CA ALA A 551 1.65 43.39 9.45
C ALA A 551 2.87 42.64 9.99
N ALA A 552 2.97 42.51 11.30
CA ALA A 552 4.00 41.69 11.92
C ALA A 552 3.54 41.16 13.28
N ASP A 553 4.25 40.16 13.80
CA ASP A 553 4.01 39.67 15.15
C ASP A 553 4.31 40.74 16.22
N LYS A 554 3.79 40.52 17.42
CA LYS A 554 3.82 41.51 18.50
C LYS A 554 5.23 41.91 18.94
N ASP A 555 6.22 41.03 18.79
CA ASP A 555 7.58 41.31 19.23
C ASP A 555 8.50 41.70 18.05
N PHE A 556 7.93 41.98 16.87
CA PHE A 556 8.68 42.45 15.72
C PHE A 556 9.29 43.83 15.99
N ALA A 557 10.49 44.07 15.46
CA ALA A 557 11.26 45.27 15.79
C ALA A 557 10.77 46.54 15.09
N MET A 558 9.91 46.43 14.09
CA MET A 558 9.45 47.55 13.27
C MET A 558 7.95 47.78 13.41
N GLU A 559 7.57 49.05 13.43
CA GLU A 559 6.17 49.45 13.50
C GLU A 559 5.48 49.32 12.11
N PRO A 560 4.14 49.23 12.08
CA PRO A 560 3.39 49.16 10.82
C PRO A 560 3.62 50.43 9.99
N GLY A 561 3.84 50.26 8.69
CA GLY A 561 4.15 51.33 7.76
C GLY A 561 5.62 51.74 7.70
N GLU A 562 6.48 51.25 8.61
CA GLU A 562 7.92 51.53 8.55
C GLU A 562 8.60 50.85 7.35
N LEU A 563 9.68 51.47 6.88
CA LEU A 563 10.46 51.01 5.73
C LEU A 563 11.67 50.20 6.17
N TYR A 564 11.80 49.00 5.61
CA TYR A 564 12.95 48.12 5.75
C TYR A 564 13.78 48.13 4.47
N GLU A 565 15.06 48.47 4.60
CA GLU A 565 16.06 48.27 3.54
C GLU A 565 16.74 46.93 3.77
N GLY A 566 16.34 45.92 2.99
CA GLY A 566 16.82 44.55 3.17
C GLY A 566 18.28 44.35 2.75
N SER A 567 18.96 43.39 3.38
CA SER A 567 20.31 42.98 2.96
C SER A 567 20.31 42.48 1.50
N PRO A 568 21.48 42.43 0.82
CA PRO A 568 21.58 41.88 -0.53
C PRO A 568 21.00 40.46 -0.67
N GLU A 569 21.20 39.61 0.34
CA GLU A 569 20.70 38.24 0.41
C GLU A 569 19.17 38.21 0.54
N PHE A 570 18.61 39.02 1.45
CA PHE A 570 17.17 39.16 1.62
C PHE A 570 16.51 39.70 0.35
N ALA A 571 17.05 40.79 -0.21
CA ALA A 571 16.51 41.42 -1.41
C ALA A 571 16.51 40.47 -2.62
N LYS A 572 17.52 39.59 -2.75
CA LYS A 572 17.56 38.57 -3.79
C LYS A 572 16.41 37.56 -3.66
N VAL A 573 16.21 37.04 -2.45
CA VAL A 573 15.13 36.07 -2.17
C VAL A 573 13.76 36.73 -2.32
N ALA A 574 13.60 37.96 -1.84
CA ALA A 574 12.39 38.74 -2.02
C ALA A 574 12.07 38.95 -3.51
N ALA A 575 13.06 39.29 -4.34
CA ALA A 575 12.87 39.45 -5.78
C ALA A 575 12.46 38.14 -6.48
N ASN A 576 12.90 36.98 -5.99
CA ASN A 576 12.44 35.68 -6.46
C ASN A 576 11.01 35.38 -5.99
N ALA A 577 10.66 35.76 -4.75
CA ALA A 577 9.30 35.64 -4.23
C ALA A 577 8.29 36.52 -5.00
N VAL A 578 8.67 37.72 -5.44
CA VAL A 578 7.85 38.54 -6.34
C VAL A 578 7.54 37.84 -7.66
N LYS A 579 8.45 36.97 -8.12
CA LYS A 579 8.26 36.14 -9.33
C LYS A 579 7.50 34.84 -9.04
N GLY A 580 6.86 34.73 -7.87
CA GLY A 580 6.09 33.56 -7.46
C GLY A 580 6.91 32.43 -6.83
N ARG A 581 8.21 32.62 -6.55
CA ARG A 581 9.09 31.55 -6.05
C ARG A 581 9.31 31.63 -4.54
N VAL A 582 8.99 30.56 -3.83
CA VAL A 582 9.26 30.46 -2.39
C VAL A 582 10.72 30.05 -2.17
N GLU A 583 11.47 30.89 -1.46
CA GLU A 583 12.90 30.68 -1.23
C GLU A 583 13.29 31.01 0.23
N VAL A 584 14.50 30.57 0.60
CA VAL A 584 15.09 30.81 1.92
C VAL A 584 16.45 31.42 1.72
N THR A 585 16.76 32.48 2.46
CA THR A 585 18.06 33.12 2.41
C THR A 585 19.17 32.20 2.94
N PRO A 586 20.43 32.38 2.52
CA PRO A 586 21.55 32.00 3.39
C PRO A 586 21.49 32.82 4.70
N ILE A 587 22.26 32.42 5.72
CA ILE A 587 22.36 33.25 6.93
C ILE A 587 22.97 34.61 6.52
N TYR A 588 22.27 35.70 6.82
CA TYR A 588 22.70 37.07 6.58
C TYR A 588 22.64 37.88 7.88
N LYS A 589 23.20 39.09 7.85
CA LYS A 589 23.23 39.99 9.01
C LYS A 589 22.66 41.35 8.62
N ASP A 590 21.83 41.91 9.50
CA ASP A 590 21.34 43.29 9.40
C ASP A 590 21.46 44.02 10.75
N ILE A 591 20.83 45.20 10.85
CA ILE A 591 20.83 46.02 12.08
C ILE A 591 20.09 45.38 13.25
N TYR A 592 19.28 44.35 12.99
CA TYR A 592 18.44 43.69 13.98
C TYR A 592 19.02 42.35 14.46
N GLY A 593 19.88 41.70 13.67
CA GLY A 593 20.55 40.45 14.07
C GLY A 593 21.16 39.64 12.93
N GLU A 594 21.45 38.36 13.21
CA GLU A 594 21.84 37.37 12.20
C GLU A 594 20.67 36.41 11.95
N TRP A 595 20.20 36.38 10.70
CA TRP A 595 18.93 35.76 10.33
C TRP A 595 19.11 34.79 9.18
N LYS A 596 18.29 33.75 9.19
CA LYS A 596 17.93 32.99 8.00
C LYS A 596 16.44 33.19 7.80
N THR A 597 16.01 33.53 6.59
CA THR A 597 14.66 34.03 6.35
C THR A 597 14.00 33.26 5.23
N SER A 598 12.82 32.73 5.49
CA SER A 598 11.97 32.12 4.46
C SER A 598 10.94 33.13 3.99
N LEU A 599 10.78 33.29 2.66
CA LEU A 599 9.81 34.22 2.07
C LEU A 599 8.89 33.48 1.09
N ALA A 600 7.60 33.81 1.16
CA ALA A 600 6.59 33.36 0.21
C ALA A 600 5.78 34.54 -0.36
N PRO A 601 5.34 34.45 -1.63
CA PRO A 601 4.39 35.40 -2.19
C PRO A 601 3.00 35.21 -1.56
N VAL A 602 2.33 36.33 -1.30
CA VAL A 602 0.88 36.36 -1.14
C VAL A 602 0.29 36.77 -2.48
N ILE A 603 -0.62 35.96 -2.99
CA ILE A 603 -1.15 36.04 -4.35
C ILE A 603 -2.66 36.33 -4.27
N ASP A 604 -3.15 37.23 -5.12
CA ASP A 604 -4.59 37.48 -5.26
C ASP A 604 -5.28 36.44 -6.17
N ASP A 605 -6.60 36.55 -6.28
CA ASP A 605 -7.47 35.72 -7.12
C ASP A 605 -7.13 35.78 -8.62
N THR A 606 -6.39 36.80 -9.06
CA THR A 606 -5.92 36.95 -10.44
C THR A 606 -4.54 36.33 -10.70
N GLY A 607 -3.91 35.77 -9.66
CA GLY A 607 -2.57 35.18 -9.76
C GLY A 607 -1.44 36.22 -9.62
N LYS A 608 -1.72 37.45 -9.20
CA LYS A 608 -0.73 38.52 -9.04
C LYS A 608 -0.18 38.52 -7.62
N VAL A 609 1.15 38.64 -7.48
CA VAL A 609 1.80 38.79 -6.18
C VAL A 609 1.49 40.18 -5.61
N ILE A 610 0.81 40.21 -4.47
CA ILE A 610 0.39 41.44 -3.80
C ILE A 610 1.21 41.76 -2.55
N ALA A 611 1.81 40.79 -1.87
CA ALA A 611 2.70 41.03 -0.73
C ALA A 611 3.68 39.87 -0.55
N LEU A 612 4.65 40.02 0.35
CA LEU A 612 5.53 38.94 0.79
C LEU A 612 5.28 38.65 2.25
N ILE A 613 5.11 37.38 2.60
CA ILE A 613 5.13 36.92 3.99
C ILE A 613 6.46 36.26 4.29
N GLY A 614 7.01 36.54 5.47
CA GLY A 614 8.33 36.09 5.87
C GLY A 614 8.44 35.66 7.32
N TYR A 615 9.39 34.74 7.54
CA TYR A 615 9.79 34.29 8.86
C TYR A 615 11.29 34.39 9.04
N ASP A 616 11.72 35.08 10.09
CA ASP A 616 13.12 35.13 10.49
C ASP A 616 13.39 34.06 11.54
N TYR A 617 14.48 33.33 11.31
CA TYR A 617 15.03 32.34 12.22
C TYR A 617 16.41 32.83 12.68
N SER A 618 16.63 32.87 13.99
CA SER A 618 17.94 33.22 14.55
C SER A 618 19.00 32.19 14.16
N LYS A 619 20.22 32.64 13.89
CA LYS A 619 21.36 31.77 13.59
C LYS A 619 21.54 30.63 14.61
N GLU A 620 21.37 30.90 15.90
CA GLU A 620 21.52 29.89 16.96
C GLU A 620 20.49 28.76 16.83
N TYR A 621 19.24 29.09 16.45
CA TYR A 621 18.20 28.11 16.19
C TYR A 621 18.55 27.24 14.97
N ILE A 622 19.01 27.86 13.89
CA ILE A 622 19.43 27.14 12.67
C ILE A 622 20.57 26.18 12.96
N GLU A 623 21.60 26.61 13.69
CA GLU A 623 22.73 25.76 14.06
C GLU A 623 22.32 24.59 14.98
N SER A 624 21.41 24.84 15.94
CA SER A 624 20.84 23.80 16.79
C SER A 624 20.05 22.76 15.99
N GLU A 625 19.17 23.18 15.07
CA GLU A 625 18.38 22.24 14.27
C GLU A 625 19.25 21.41 13.32
N LEU A 626 20.25 22.04 12.68
CA LEU A 626 21.23 21.31 11.88
C LEU A 626 21.95 20.25 12.74
N SER A 627 22.40 20.60 13.96
CA SER A 627 23.04 19.65 14.90
C SER A 627 22.15 18.45 15.25
N LYS A 628 20.85 18.68 15.48
CA LYS A 628 19.89 17.61 15.76
C LYS A 628 19.67 16.71 14.54
N MET A 629 19.47 17.31 13.36
CA MET A 629 19.28 16.57 12.11
C MET A 629 20.52 15.72 11.75
N GLY A 630 21.72 16.25 11.98
CA GLY A 630 22.97 15.50 11.80
C GLY A 630 23.02 14.24 12.67
N ARG A 631 22.61 14.32 13.94
CA ARG A 631 22.57 13.15 14.84
C ARG A 631 21.59 12.07 14.39
N VAL A 632 20.39 12.46 13.98
CA VAL A 632 19.35 11.52 13.51
C VAL A 632 19.78 10.80 12.23
N LEU A 633 20.46 11.51 11.33
CA LEU A 633 20.92 10.97 10.05
C LEU A 633 22.30 10.30 10.13
N LYS A 634 22.88 10.17 11.33
CA LYS A 634 24.26 9.68 11.57
C LYS A 634 25.34 10.43 10.78
N ILE A 635 25.09 11.71 10.51
CA ILE A 635 26.01 12.64 9.87
C ILE A 635 26.70 13.42 10.99
N ASN A 636 27.96 13.09 11.30
CA ASN A 636 28.77 13.93 12.20
C ASN A 636 29.02 15.28 11.51
N ILE A 637 28.43 16.34 12.09
CA ILE A 637 28.65 17.76 11.78
C ILE A 637 29.96 18.22 12.40
#